data_AF-G9ESH5-F1
#
_entry.id   AF-G9ESH5-F1
#
_cell.length_a   1.000
_cell.length_b   1.000
_cell.length_c   1.000
_cell.angle_alpha   90.00
_cell.angle_beta   90.00
_cell.angle_gamma   90.00
#
_symmetry.space_group_name_H-M   'P 1'
#
loop_
_entity.id
_entity.type
_entity.pdbx_description
1 polymer ?
#
loop_
_entity_poly.entity_id
_entity_poly.type
_entity_poly.pdbx_seq_one_letter_code
_entity_poly.pdbx_strand_id
1 'polypeptide(L)'
;MNSNLFNQHFINLSLPQDLNDFSTVYNEAPVYFVAVSEQDTNKQLVEFRQSSSFSLFKTQFEILLTKIDEWCSNHNIQEIFPQRNNLSAISIFKENLFAARRHFDIGEAVLFNQGKKALEELLLLIENNEISVDGKKNVLSNLQKGIVVCVGGVLTNVIDAKDDLKAHTGLNEILYKIKVTLIQQIALTEIRQQYGNTKGNEIHYVNAYYNYVAKDYGLKLKEDNFIHYALKNINSTDLEEFKKMLNERFTPKIVLNNLLDKLKENWHTLYNALLKDLHNNPYISSSESEKLSRLFFYQEQWNQKYAALFELSIYDLGSAQDDGDFMLHDLTMLNSTLSPKVIKNFSERYLNQERKRSLPINDNVSISYYNELLWCENQGNPELVTLETIQQINRNHLSPEAMINYCYVMEQLLVEYPNAREQFLHLLNPLSDAFSDIILEHMLLGLIFFIENNDLTPLLKEQFYSDSNRLHQLISAYPDEILNYLFELKNTRHFQDPTFINEVLDEMYDNEDAGEATTLLWYLVHYKKWDSVDLLIKNKSITTKQLTIAPVEGAYQGVNTLRLLANMKQWHFINKLLHLKLITSEQLDATSQQEKHKKMDVLWLLACCNQWGIIKELIQQNLITATQLSFLLQEGEYQGINIIWLFANHNQWEIITALINKNLLRSEDLSSKPQQGENQGKNILWFLAAKQQWQILDYLLNHLVITVEQFSSLAEQAEDKGINILWILVRYGQWGLFRKLLEQRLITSEQLLPVPQQGELQGKNILLLLVFQCQWDIFTELLKQKLIISEHLSIIPQYGQEKGLTLLWCLTHHRQWNICKELVRQKLITSEQLSFAPQQGPNKGGNALWILAYKCRWEIIEELVQQKLIIQQHISSMLHEGDEQGINVLSFLAYHRQWRIIEKLLRQKLITSEQLSCVPLQGPEQNVNVLWALACNHQWGLINELLQQKLITSAQLSSTLSYGPSQGKNVLWLLARHQQWEIIEALLRQKLVTSEHLSSSPKKQTSLLSYFIINKRKKDEGKNVLSFLAAHHQRHIFKELSAQNLITLEQLSSLCPPKEKQVKKCKQRLFKDHAQEQKKDPQNPPHKNLNGAKRKNHYNR
;
A
#
# COMPACT_ATOMS: atom_id res chain seq x y z
N MET A 1 -38.55 8.85 3.36
CA MET A 1 -39.86 8.56 3.97
C MET A 1 -40.11 9.22 5.34
N ASN A 2 -39.11 9.73 6.09
CA ASN A 2 -39.35 10.39 7.41
C ASN A 2 -39.11 11.90 7.51
N SER A 3 -38.77 12.60 6.42
CA SER A 3 -38.84 14.09 6.36
C SER A 3 -40.24 14.66 6.59
N ASN A 4 -41.24 13.79 6.76
CA ASN A 4 -42.64 14.13 6.98
C ASN A 4 -43.05 14.05 8.47
N LEU A 5 -42.14 13.65 9.39
CA LEU A 5 -42.46 13.56 10.82
C LEU A 5 -42.44 14.91 11.52
N PHE A 6 -41.51 15.77 11.15
CA PHE A 6 -41.41 17.13 11.64
C PHE A 6 -41.85 18.10 10.54
N ASN A 7 -42.33 19.28 10.92
CA ASN A 7 -42.66 20.30 9.94
C ASN A 7 -41.39 21.00 9.41
N GLN A 8 -41.56 21.81 8.35
CA GLN A 8 -40.45 22.53 7.72
C GLN A 8 -39.74 23.52 8.67
N HIS A 9 -40.43 24.02 9.70
CA HIS A 9 -39.83 24.94 10.66
C HIS A 9 -38.77 24.25 11.52
N PHE A 10 -39.05 23.02 12.00
CA PHE A 10 -38.08 22.22 12.76
C PHE A 10 -36.88 21.76 11.91
N ILE A 11 -37.14 21.41 10.64
CA ILE A 11 -36.08 21.02 9.71
C ILE A 11 -35.16 22.22 9.44
N ASN A 12 -35.74 23.37 9.11
CA ASN A 12 -35.01 24.58 8.73
C ASN A 12 -34.68 25.50 9.92
N LEU A 13 -34.38 24.93 11.10
CA LEU A 13 -33.78 25.69 12.21
C LEU A 13 -32.39 26.17 11.80
N SER A 14 -32.35 27.23 11.00
CA SER A 14 -31.12 27.90 10.60
C SER A 14 -30.69 28.80 11.75
N LEU A 15 -29.46 28.57 12.24
CA LEU A 15 -28.79 29.54 13.11
C LEU A 15 -28.81 30.90 12.40
N PRO A 16 -29.19 32.00 13.09
CA PRO A 16 -29.07 33.34 12.52
C PRO A 16 -27.67 33.52 11.95
N GLN A 17 -27.58 34.04 10.72
CA GLN A 17 -26.30 34.21 10.03
C GLN A 17 -25.35 35.04 10.91
N ASP A 18 -24.13 34.53 11.06
CA ASP A 18 -23.14 34.97 12.03
C ASP A 18 -22.96 36.49 12.03
N LEU A 19 -23.00 37.08 13.24
CA LEU A 19 -22.49 38.42 13.55
C LEU A 19 -20.97 38.42 13.32
N ASN A 20 -20.54 38.42 12.07
CA ASN A 20 -19.15 38.24 11.64
C ASN A 20 -18.29 39.50 11.79
N ASP A 21 -18.46 40.27 12.87
CA ASP A 21 -17.50 41.31 13.21
C ASP A 21 -16.49 40.83 14.27
N PHE A 22 -15.62 39.90 13.82
CA PHE A 22 -14.49 39.45 14.64
C PHE A 22 -13.39 40.50 14.81
N SER A 23 -13.56 41.71 14.24
CA SER A 23 -12.57 42.78 14.42
C SER A 23 -12.46 43.23 15.88
N THR A 24 -13.54 43.06 16.65
CA THR A 24 -13.58 43.30 18.10
C THR A 24 -12.61 42.44 18.90
N VAL A 25 -12.24 41.25 18.40
CA VAL A 25 -11.31 40.34 19.09
C VAL A 25 -9.86 40.87 19.06
N TYR A 26 -9.48 41.54 17.96
CA TYR A 26 -8.09 41.94 17.66
C TYR A 26 -7.87 43.46 17.55
N ASN A 27 -8.94 44.25 17.47
CA ASN A 27 -8.95 45.67 17.04
C ASN A 27 -8.47 45.89 15.59
N GLU A 28 -8.59 44.87 14.73
CA GLU A 28 -8.21 44.90 13.31
C GLU A 28 -8.95 43.80 12.55
N ALA A 29 -8.92 43.84 11.21
CA ALA A 29 -9.60 42.84 10.39
C ALA A 29 -8.97 41.45 10.56
N PRO A 30 -9.78 40.38 10.74
CA PRO A 30 -9.27 39.03 10.88
C PRO A 30 -8.68 38.53 9.57
N VAL A 31 -7.50 37.90 9.65
CA VAL A 31 -6.85 37.23 8.52
C VAL A 31 -7.22 35.74 8.56
N TYR A 32 -7.43 35.14 7.40
CA TYR A 32 -7.66 33.70 7.22
C TYR A 32 -6.85 33.15 6.06
N PHE A 33 -6.59 31.86 6.09
CA PHE A 33 -6.20 31.14 4.88
C PHE A 33 -7.43 30.88 4.01
N VAL A 34 -7.39 31.25 2.73
CA VAL A 34 -8.45 30.92 1.76
C VAL A 34 -7.78 30.25 0.57
N ALA A 35 -8.08 28.97 0.36
CA ALA A 35 -7.59 28.27 -0.82
C ALA A 35 -8.30 28.81 -2.07
N VAL A 36 -7.53 29.18 -3.08
CA VAL A 36 -8.02 29.64 -4.40
C VAL A 36 -8.49 28.45 -5.25
N SER A 37 -7.97 27.25 -4.99
CA SER A 37 -8.38 26.00 -5.65
C SER A 37 -8.03 24.77 -4.80
N GLU A 38 -8.79 23.68 -4.98
CA GLU A 38 -8.57 22.40 -4.28
C GLU A 38 -7.31 21.65 -4.76
N GLN A 39 -6.91 21.84 -6.02
CA GLN A 39 -5.82 21.05 -6.63
C GLN A 39 -4.41 21.39 -6.10
N ASP A 40 -4.24 22.47 -5.34
CA ASP A 40 -2.92 22.92 -4.88
C ASP A 40 -2.92 23.50 -3.46
N THR A 41 -3.81 23.01 -2.59
CA THR A 41 -3.96 23.54 -1.22
C THR A 41 -2.65 23.52 -0.42
N ASN A 42 -1.81 22.51 -0.61
CA ASN A 42 -0.53 22.41 0.10
C ASN A 42 0.46 23.51 -0.30
N LYS A 43 0.61 23.79 -1.60
CA LYS A 43 1.50 24.86 -2.07
C LYS A 43 0.97 26.22 -1.66
N GLN A 44 -0.34 26.46 -1.80
CA GLN A 44 -0.98 27.69 -1.35
C GLN A 44 -0.79 27.92 0.15
N LEU A 45 -0.84 26.87 0.96
CA LEU A 45 -0.57 26.95 2.40
C LEU A 45 0.90 27.29 2.70
N VAL A 46 1.84 26.75 1.93
CA VAL A 46 3.27 27.13 2.01
C VAL A 46 3.47 28.59 1.62
N GLU A 47 2.86 29.04 0.52
CA GLU A 47 2.89 30.44 0.06
C GLU A 47 2.27 31.38 1.10
N PHE A 48 1.13 30.99 1.71
CA PHE A 48 0.53 31.74 2.81
C PHE A 48 1.49 31.85 3.97
N ARG A 49 2.10 30.75 4.45
CA ARG A 49 3.09 30.77 5.55
C ARG A 49 4.30 31.67 5.28
N GLN A 50 4.68 31.85 4.01
CA GLN A 50 5.78 32.73 3.59
C GLN A 50 5.35 34.19 3.38
N SER A 51 4.04 34.46 3.32
CA SER A 51 3.50 35.80 3.12
C SER A 51 3.59 36.66 4.38
N SER A 52 3.58 37.99 4.21
CA SER A 52 3.48 38.93 5.33
C SER A 52 2.17 38.77 6.11
N SER A 53 1.08 38.36 5.45
CA SER A 53 -0.22 38.11 6.06
C SER A 53 -0.18 36.98 7.10
N PHE A 54 0.71 36.00 6.96
CA PHE A 54 0.82 34.91 7.93
C PHE A 54 1.36 35.36 9.27
N SER A 55 2.25 36.37 9.31
CA SER A 55 2.70 36.94 10.57
C SER A 55 1.54 37.54 11.36
N LEU A 56 0.65 38.26 10.68
CA LEU A 56 -0.54 38.85 11.30
C LEU A 56 -1.54 37.77 11.73
N PHE A 57 -1.84 36.83 10.83
CA PHE A 57 -2.67 35.67 11.11
C PHE A 57 -2.21 34.88 12.35
N LYS A 58 -0.90 34.61 12.43
CA LYS A 58 -0.31 33.88 13.56
C LYS A 58 -0.52 34.65 14.86
N THR A 59 -0.19 35.94 14.89
CA THR A 59 -0.43 36.79 16.07
C THR A 59 -1.89 36.76 16.51
N GLN A 60 -2.84 36.92 15.58
CA GLN A 60 -4.27 36.85 15.87
C GLN A 60 -4.67 35.50 16.47
N PHE A 61 -4.26 34.38 15.85
CA PHE A 61 -4.56 33.05 16.35
C PHE A 61 -3.95 32.80 17.74
N GLU A 62 -2.72 33.28 17.98
CA GLU A 62 -2.07 33.15 19.29
C GLU A 62 -2.78 33.98 20.37
N ILE A 63 -3.27 35.19 20.06
CA ILE A 63 -4.10 36.00 20.96
C ILE A 63 -5.39 35.25 21.32
N LEU A 64 -6.06 34.69 20.32
CA LEU A 64 -7.30 33.94 20.48
C LEU A 64 -7.12 32.75 21.44
N LEU A 65 -6.12 31.90 21.19
CA LEU A 65 -5.83 30.75 22.06
C LEU A 65 -5.41 31.19 23.47
N THR A 66 -4.66 32.28 23.59
CA THR A 66 -4.22 32.80 24.89
C THR A 66 -5.41 33.28 25.71
N LYS A 67 -6.35 34.02 25.13
CA LYS A 67 -7.58 34.46 25.83
C LYS A 67 -8.42 33.27 26.32
N ILE A 68 -8.59 32.24 25.49
CA ILE A 68 -9.33 31.03 25.89
C ILE A 68 -8.59 30.28 27.01
N ASP A 69 -7.26 30.14 26.94
CA ASP A 69 -6.46 29.46 27.97
C ASP A 69 -6.42 30.24 29.29
N GLU A 70 -6.34 31.58 29.24
CA GLU A 70 -6.46 32.46 30.40
C GLU A 70 -7.82 32.32 31.07
N TRP A 71 -8.90 32.28 30.28
CA TRP A 71 -10.24 32.03 30.82
C TRP A 71 -10.30 30.67 31.53
N CYS A 72 -9.75 29.61 30.91
CA CYS A 72 -9.70 28.27 31.51
C CYS A 72 -8.88 28.25 32.81
N SER A 73 -7.76 28.98 32.85
CA SER A 73 -6.90 29.17 34.02
C SER A 73 -7.67 29.82 35.17
N ASN A 74 -8.30 30.97 34.89
CA ASN A 74 -9.02 31.77 35.87
C ASN A 74 -10.22 31.03 36.48
N HIS A 75 -10.73 30.01 35.79
CA HIS A 75 -11.86 29.20 36.24
C HIS A 75 -11.47 27.79 36.72
N ASN A 76 -10.17 27.49 36.84
CA ASN A 76 -9.63 26.21 37.32
C ASN A 76 -10.12 24.98 36.56
N ILE A 77 -10.23 25.06 35.23
CA ILE A 77 -10.64 23.93 34.37
C ILE A 77 -9.53 23.46 33.43
N GLN A 78 -8.29 23.91 33.65
CA GLN A 78 -7.17 23.54 32.78
C GLN A 78 -6.85 22.05 32.88
N GLU A 79 -6.78 21.41 31.72
CA GLU A 79 -6.26 20.05 31.58
C GLU A 79 -4.75 20.12 31.31
N ILE A 80 -3.99 19.76 32.34
CA ILE A 80 -2.53 19.78 32.33
C ILE A 80 -2.02 18.40 31.95
N PHE A 81 -1.10 18.32 30.99
CA PHE A 81 -0.51 17.06 30.54
C PHE A 81 0.92 16.89 31.11
N PRO A 82 1.12 16.02 32.13
CA PRO A 82 2.43 15.86 32.77
C PRO A 82 3.53 15.41 31.81
N GLN A 83 3.15 14.60 30.82
CA GLN A 83 4.04 14.04 29.79
C GLN A 83 4.61 15.12 28.84
N ARG A 84 4.08 16.35 28.88
CA ARG A 84 4.41 17.47 27.98
C ARG A 84 4.80 18.71 28.80
N ASN A 85 5.68 18.56 29.78
CA ASN A 85 6.18 19.66 30.62
C ASN A 85 5.08 20.46 31.33
N ASN A 86 3.97 19.80 31.71
CA ASN A 86 2.82 20.44 32.35
C ASN A 86 2.17 21.57 31.51
N LEU A 87 2.25 21.48 30.18
CA LEU A 87 1.50 22.37 29.30
C LEU A 87 0.00 22.07 29.36
N SER A 88 -0.82 23.11 29.20
CA SER A 88 -2.28 22.99 29.01
C SER A 88 -2.60 22.37 27.65
N ALA A 89 -3.78 21.77 27.51
CA ALA A 89 -4.26 21.25 26.21
C ALA A 89 -4.17 22.29 25.08
N ILE A 90 -4.57 23.53 25.39
CA ILE A 90 -4.57 24.66 24.45
C ILE A 90 -3.14 25.07 24.09
N SER A 91 -2.22 25.07 25.05
CA SER A 91 -0.79 25.32 24.79
C SER A 91 -0.17 24.25 23.89
N ILE A 92 -0.50 22.97 24.10
CA ILE A 92 -0.06 21.87 23.23
C ILE A 92 -0.62 22.03 21.81
N PHE A 93 -1.90 22.38 21.69
CA PHE A 93 -2.52 22.66 20.40
C PHE A 93 -1.82 23.82 19.68
N LYS A 94 -1.55 24.92 20.37
CA LYS A 94 -0.80 26.08 19.86
C LYS A 94 0.59 25.68 19.35
N GLU A 95 1.33 24.89 20.13
CA GLU A 95 2.66 24.39 19.72
C GLU A 95 2.58 23.54 18.46
N ASN A 96 1.65 22.59 18.40
CA ASN A 96 1.48 21.70 17.25
C ASN A 96 1.06 22.47 15.98
N LEU A 97 0.19 23.46 16.11
CA LEU A 97 -0.34 24.26 15.00
C LEU A 97 0.76 25.10 14.31
N PHE A 98 1.71 25.61 15.10
CA PHE A 98 2.79 26.48 14.61
C PHE A 98 4.17 25.83 14.59
N ALA A 99 4.26 24.53 14.89
CA ALA A 99 5.52 23.78 14.86
C ALA A 99 6.16 23.81 13.45
N ALA A 100 7.49 23.96 13.41
CA ALA A 100 8.25 23.93 12.16
C ALA A 100 8.10 22.59 11.40
N ARG A 101 7.77 21.49 12.10
CA ARG A 101 7.61 20.15 11.54
C ARG A 101 6.20 19.86 10.97
N ARG A 102 5.32 20.85 10.86
CA ARG A 102 3.94 20.73 10.32
C ARG A 102 3.18 19.52 10.86
N HIS A 103 2.81 19.56 12.14
CA HIS A 103 2.18 18.43 12.82
C HIS A 103 0.88 17.95 12.15
N PHE A 104 0.08 18.87 11.59
CA PHE A 104 -1.22 18.56 10.98
C PHE A 104 -1.19 18.48 9.44
N ASP A 105 0.00 18.53 8.82
CA ASP A 105 0.22 18.46 7.38
C ASP A 105 -0.72 19.37 6.54
N ILE A 106 -1.47 18.83 5.58
CA ILE A 106 -2.42 19.59 4.72
C ILE A 106 -3.66 20.01 5.51
N GLY A 107 -3.99 19.31 6.61
CA GLY A 107 -5.15 19.64 7.46
C GLY A 107 -5.07 21.00 8.14
N GLU A 108 -3.87 21.58 8.27
CA GLU A 108 -3.66 22.94 8.77
C GLU A 108 -4.49 23.98 8.00
N ALA A 109 -4.71 23.77 6.70
CA ALA A 109 -5.51 24.68 5.87
C ALA A 109 -6.92 24.87 6.41
N VAL A 110 -7.56 23.79 6.87
CA VAL A 110 -8.93 23.84 7.40
C VAL A 110 -8.95 24.51 8.78
N LEU A 111 -7.95 24.23 9.63
CA LEU A 111 -7.80 24.93 10.91
C LEU A 111 -7.52 26.43 10.73
N PHE A 112 -6.74 26.82 9.72
CA PHE A 112 -6.41 28.23 9.44
C PHE A 112 -7.57 29.04 8.87
N ASN A 113 -8.67 28.39 8.48
CA ASN A 113 -9.88 29.04 8.04
C ASN A 113 -11.01 28.77 9.03
N GLN A 114 -11.58 27.57 8.99
CA GLN A 114 -12.75 27.20 9.76
C GLN A 114 -12.45 27.03 11.24
N GLY A 115 -11.32 26.40 11.57
CA GLY A 115 -10.90 26.25 12.96
C GLY A 115 -10.75 27.60 13.65
N LYS A 116 -10.09 28.57 12.99
CA LYS A 116 -9.96 29.95 13.48
C LYS A 116 -11.31 30.62 13.68
N LYS A 117 -12.18 30.62 12.65
CA LYS A 117 -13.53 31.22 12.73
C LYS A 117 -14.37 30.63 13.87
N ALA A 118 -14.31 29.31 14.02
CA ALA A 118 -15.04 28.62 15.08
C ALA A 118 -14.48 28.96 16.47
N LEU A 119 -13.16 29.12 16.62
CA LEU A 119 -12.55 29.60 17.87
C LEU A 119 -12.89 31.06 18.17
N GLU A 120 -12.94 31.94 17.16
CA GLU A 120 -13.31 33.35 17.32
C GLU A 120 -14.75 33.48 17.81
N GLU A 121 -15.66 32.75 17.17
CA GLU A 121 -17.05 32.66 17.60
C GLU A 121 -17.18 32.03 18.99
N LEU A 122 -16.41 30.98 19.29
CA LEU A 122 -16.35 30.39 20.62
C LEU A 122 -15.90 31.43 21.68
N LEU A 123 -14.90 32.27 21.39
CA LEU A 123 -14.47 33.32 22.30
C LEU A 123 -15.55 34.36 22.56
N LEU A 124 -16.26 34.82 21.52
CA LEU A 124 -17.38 35.75 21.69
C LEU A 124 -18.50 35.14 22.56
N LEU A 125 -18.76 33.85 22.43
CA LEU A 125 -19.71 33.13 23.29
C LEU A 125 -19.19 32.98 24.73
N ILE A 126 -17.89 32.80 24.94
CA ILE A 126 -17.28 32.81 26.27
C ILE A 126 -17.42 34.21 26.92
N GLU A 127 -17.32 35.28 26.14
CA GLU A 127 -17.49 36.66 26.61
C GLU A 127 -18.97 37.04 26.79
N ASN A 128 -19.92 36.31 26.22
CA ASN A 128 -21.35 36.56 26.40
C ASN A 128 -21.80 36.27 27.84
N ASN A 129 -22.20 37.31 28.57
CA ASN A 129 -22.64 37.22 29.96
C ASN A 129 -24.00 36.51 30.15
N GLU A 130 -24.79 36.31 29.09
CA GLU A 130 -26.03 35.54 29.13
C GLU A 130 -25.79 34.04 29.30
N ILE A 131 -24.61 33.55 28.91
CA ILE A 131 -24.22 32.15 29.09
C ILE A 131 -23.64 31.97 30.49
N SER A 132 -24.21 31.03 31.25
CA SER A 132 -23.77 30.73 32.60
C SER A 132 -22.30 30.28 32.64
N VAL A 133 -21.59 30.67 33.71
CA VAL A 133 -20.17 30.30 33.91
C VAL A 133 -19.99 28.78 33.93
N ASP A 134 -20.93 28.05 34.54
CA ASP A 134 -20.85 26.58 34.60
C ASP A 134 -21.07 25.92 33.24
N GLY A 135 -21.95 26.48 32.40
CA GLY A 135 -22.09 26.06 31.00
C GLY A 135 -20.79 26.24 30.22
N LYS A 136 -20.15 27.41 30.37
CA LYS A 136 -18.82 27.70 29.78
C LYS A 136 -17.76 26.71 30.26
N LYS A 137 -17.72 26.42 31.57
CA LYS A 137 -16.76 25.49 32.17
C LYS A 137 -16.91 24.08 31.62
N ASN A 138 -18.13 23.57 31.53
CA ASN A 138 -18.40 22.22 31.04
C ASN A 138 -17.92 22.06 29.59
N VAL A 139 -18.30 23.00 28.72
CA VAL A 139 -17.94 22.97 27.31
C VAL A 139 -16.42 23.08 27.11
N LEU A 140 -15.76 24.01 27.80
CA LEU A 140 -14.31 24.19 27.68
C LEU A 140 -13.51 23.05 28.30
N SER A 141 -14.03 22.38 29.33
CA SER A 141 -13.43 21.15 29.85
C SER A 141 -13.47 20.03 28.81
N ASN A 142 -14.58 19.88 28.07
CA ASN A 142 -14.69 18.88 27.03
C ASN A 142 -13.85 19.21 25.79
N LEU A 143 -13.75 20.49 25.42
CA LEU A 143 -12.87 20.94 24.35
C LEU A 143 -11.41 20.59 24.64
N GLN A 144 -10.94 20.82 25.86
CA GLN A 144 -9.54 20.53 26.23
C GLN A 144 -9.18 19.04 26.06
N LYS A 145 -10.10 18.14 26.42
CA LYS A 145 -9.92 16.69 26.19
C LYS A 145 -9.81 16.33 24.71
N GLY A 146 -10.46 17.12 23.85
CA GLY A 146 -10.59 16.87 22.41
C GLY A 146 -9.63 17.64 21.50
N ILE A 147 -8.95 18.68 21.97
CA ILE A 147 -8.15 19.58 21.12
C ILE A 147 -6.72 19.06 20.84
N VAL A 148 -6.33 17.93 21.43
CA VAL A 148 -4.99 17.32 21.29
C VAL A 148 -4.98 16.05 20.40
N VAL A 149 -6.01 15.86 19.58
CA VAL A 149 -6.16 14.69 18.69
C VAL A 149 -5.74 15.00 17.24
N CYS A 150 -6.12 14.16 16.26
CA CYS A 150 -5.89 14.42 14.83
C CYS A 150 -6.59 15.71 14.36
N VAL A 151 -6.16 16.27 13.23
CA VAL A 151 -6.66 17.55 12.72
C VAL A 151 -8.18 17.61 12.51
N GLY A 152 -8.78 16.58 11.92
CA GLY A 152 -10.24 16.51 11.74
C GLY A 152 -10.97 16.37 13.07
N GLY A 153 -10.36 15.66 14.03
CA GLY A 153 -10.87 15.58 15.40
C GLY A 153 -10.83 16.92 16.12
N VAL A 154 -9.73 17.66 16.02
CA VAL A 154 -9.60 19.01 16.59
C VAL A 154 -10.68 19.94 16.04
N LEU A 155 -10.82 20.02 14.72
CA LEU A 155 -11.82 20.88 14.09
C LEU A 155 -13.24 20.54 14.56
N THR A 156 -13.57 19.25 14.59
CA THR A 156 -14.88 18.77 15.05
C THR A 156 -15.13 19.19 16.50
N ASN A 157 -14.15 19.00 17.40
CA ASN A 157 -14.29 19.36 18.80
C ASN A 157 -14.40 20.88 19.02
N VAL A 158 -13.71 21.70 18.23
CA VAL A 158 -13.84 23.17 18.27
C VAL A 158 -15.24 23.60 17.81
N ILE A 159 -15.74 23.05 16.69
CA ILE A 159 -17.08 23.35 16.19
C ILE A 159 -18.14 22.87 17.17
N ASP A 160 -18.00 21.68 17.73
CA ASP A 160 -18.96 21.11 18.68
C ASP A 160 -18.97 21.94 19.98
N ALA A 161 -17.81 22.39 20.48
CA ALA A 161 -17.75 23.28 21.64
C ALA A 161 -18.44 24.64 21.38
N LYS A 162 -18.20 25.21 20.20
CA LYS A 162 -18.86 26.45 19.77
C LYS A 162 -20.38 26.28 19.70
N ASP A 163 -20.85 25.21 19.07
CA ASP A 163 -22.28 24.91 18.95
C ASP A 163 -22.90 24.56 20.32
N ASP A 164 -22.15 23.94 21.22
CA ASP A 164 -22.58 23.68 22.61
C ASP A 164 -22.79 24.98 23.39
N LEU A 165 -21.91 25.98 23.25
CA LEU A 165 -22.16 27.29 23.83
C LEU A 165 -23.32 28.02 23.15
N LYS A 166 -23.48 27.92 21.82
CA LYS A 166 -24.67 28.46 21.15
C LYS A 166 -25.97 27.85 21.68
N ALA A 167 -26.00 26.55 22.02
CA ALA A 167 -27.17 25.94 22.66
C ALA A 167 -27.53 26.58 24.02
N HIS A 168 -26.66 27.42 24.59
CA HIS A 168 -27.00 28.18 25.79
C HIS A 168 -27.77 29.48 25.49
N THR A 169 -27.84 29.95 24.24
CA THR A 169 -28.45 31.25 23.90
C THR A 169 -29.94 31.18 23.56
N GLY A 170 -30.44 30.02 23.11
CA GLY A 170 -31.81 29.94 22.61
C GLY A 170 -32.34 28.53 22.46
N LEU A 171 -33.66 28.42 22.29
CA LEU A 171 -34.34 27.16 22.08
C LEU A 171 -33.98 26.50 20.74
N ASN A 172 -33.90 27.29 19.66
CA ASN A 172 -33.63 26.75 18.32
C ASN A 172 -32.24 26.13 18.24
N GLU A 173 -31.28 26.74 18.94
CA GLU A 173 -29.90 26.26 19.09
C GLU A 173 -29.86 24.95 19.89
N ILE A 174 -30.66 24.83 20.95
CA ILE A 174 -30.80 23.57 21.70
C ILE A 174 -31.35 22.47 20.81
N LEU A 175 -32.44 22.75 20.08
CA LEU A 175 -33.04 21.77 19.18
C LEU A 175 -32.04 21.35 18.10
N TYR A 176 -31.34 22.32 17.47
CA TYR A 176 -30.28 22.03 16.53
C TYR A 176 -29.21 21.11 17.14
N LYS A 177 -28.74 21.40 18.36
CA LYS A 177 -27.76 20.55 19.04
C LYS A 177 -28.29 19.15 19.35
N ILE A 178 -29.55 19.01 19.75
CA ILE A 178 -30.20 17.71 19.95
C ILE A 178 -30.19 16.91 18.65
N LYS A 179 -30.53 17.53 17.51
CA LYS A 179 -30.49 16.87 16.19
C LYS A 179 -29.09 16.32 15.90
N VAL A 180 -28.08 17.17 16.03
CA VAL A 180 -26.67 16.81 15.78
C VAL A 180 -26.22 15.68 16.71
N THR A 181 -26.51 15.78 18.00
CA THR A 181 -26.09 14.82 19.03
C THR A 181 -26.69 13.44 18.79
N LEU A 182 -28.00 13.36 18.53
CA LEU A 182 -28.69 12.09 18.28
C LEU A 182 -28.13 11.39 17.03
N ILE A 183 -27.95 12.12 15.93
CA ILE A 183 -27.39 11.56 14.69
C ILE A 183 -25.97 11.04 14.93
N GLN A 184 -25.12 11.80 15.61
CA GLN A 184 -23.75 11.38 15.92
C GLN A 184 -23.71 10.16 16.85
N GLN A 185 -24.57 10.08 17.86
CA GLN A 185 -24.64 8.94 18.79
C GLN A 185 -25.10 7.65 18.10
N ILE A 186 -26.12 7.75 17.22
CA ILE A 186 -26.59 6.61 16.43
C ILE A 186 -25.49 6.17 15.45
N ALA A 187 -24.85 7.12 14.75
CA ALA A 187 -23.74 6.82 13.84
C ALA A 187 -22.57 6.14 14.56
N LEU A 188 -22.19 6.63 15.75
CA LEU A 188 -21.12 6.04 16.55
C LEU A 188 -21.44 4.61 16.99
N THR A 189 -22.71 4.35 17.36
CA THR A 189 -23.17 3.00 17.71
C THR A 189 -23.05 2.07 16.51
N GLU A 190 -23.48 2.52 15.34
CA GLU A 190 -23.41 1.73 14.11
C GLU A 190 -21.97 1.44 13.69
N ILE A 191 -21.10 2.44 13.75
CA ILE A 191 -19.68 2.28 13.40
C ILE A 191 -19.01 1.25 14.30
N ARG A 192 -19.30 1.29 15.60
CA ARG A 192 -18.74 0.32 16.56
C ARG A 192 -19.26 -1.08 16.32
N GLN A 193 -20.50 -1.22 15.88
CA GLN A 193 -21.11 -2.50 15.55
C GLN A 193 -20.56 -3.09 14.24
N GLN A 194 -20.40 -2.27 13.20
CA GLN A 194 -19.94 -2.71 11.88
C GLN A 194 -18.42 -2.89 11.79
N TYR A 195 -17.66 -1.90 12.26
CA TYR A 195 -16.20 -1.82 12.04
C TYR A 195 -15.38 -2.15 13.30
N GLY A 196 -16.05 -2.40 14.43
CA GLY A 196 -15.39 -2.55 15.73
C GLY A 196 -14.83 -1.23 16.26
N ASN A 197 -13.96 -1.32 17.26
CA ASN A 197 -13.36 -0.14 17.89
C ASN A 197 -12.23 0.43 17.00
N THR A 198 -12.56 1.36 16.12
CA THR A 198 -11.61 2.02 15.20
C THR A 198 -10.88 3.17 15.89
N LYS A 199 -10.10 2.86 16.94
CA LYS A 199 -9.40 3.85 17.77
C LYS A 199 -8.67 4.90 16.92
N GLY A 200 -9.10 6.16 17.04
CA GLY A 200 -8.51 7.32 16.36
C GLY A 200 -9.19 7.74 15.06
N ASN A 201 -9.96 6.87 14.41
CA ASN A 201 -10.68 7.18 13.15
C ASN A 201 -12.19 7.25 13.30
N GLU A 202 -12.76 6.84 14.44
CA GLU A 202 -14.22 6.82 14.70
C GLU A 202 -14.90 8.13 14.27
N ILE A 203 -14.30 9.29 14.58
CA ILE A 203 -14.90 10.60 14.30
C ILE A 203 -15.06 10.87 12.80
N HIS A 204 -14.14 10.39 11.97
CA HIS A 204 -14.19 10.57 10.51
C HIS A 204 -15.33 9.76 9.89
N TYR A 205 -15.57 8.56 10.42
CA TYR A 205 -16.72 7.74 10.03
C TYR A 205 -18.02 8.38 10.52
N VAL A 206 -18.08 8.87 11.76
CA VAL A 206 -19.27 9.56 12.30
C VAL A 206 -19.62 10.76 11.44
N ASN A 207 -18.62 11.58 11.06
CA ASN A 207 -18.82 12.73 10.19
C ASN A 207 -19.28 12.33 8.78
N ALA A 208 -18.84 11.19 8.25
CA ALA A 208 -19.29 10.67 6.96
C ALA A 208 -20.78 10.26 7.00
N TYR A 209 -21.20 9.48 8.00
CA TYR A 209 -22.61 9.11 8.19
C TYR A 209 -23.48 10.35 8.45
N TYR A 210 -23.01 11.28 9.28
CA TYR A 210 -23.68 12.54 9.54
C TYR A 210 -23.88 13.35 8.24
N ASN A 211 -22.83 13.52 7.42
CA ASN A 211 -22.92 14.29 6.17
C ASN A 211 -23.86 13.65 5.16
N TYR A 212 -23.93 12.32 5.14
CA TYR A 212 -24.84 11.58 4.26
C TYR A 212 -26.31 11.90 4.55
N VAL A 213 -26.68 12.11 5.83
CA VAL A 213 -28.07 12.45 6.23
C VAL A 213 -28.29 13.95 6.47
N ALA A 214 -27.26 14.78 6.55
CA ALA A 214 -27.35 16.17 7.01
C ALA A 214 -28.42 16.99 6.25
N LYS A 215 -28.48 16.86 4.93
CA LYS A 215 -29.47 17.58 4.09
C LYS A 215 -30.92 17.21 4.45
N ASP A 216 -31.18 15.94 4.73
CA ASP A 216 -32.53 15.44 5.04
C ASP A 216 -33.04 15.96 6.39
N TYR A 217 -32.13 16.38 7.28
CA TYR A 217 -32.42 16.90 8.62
C TYR A 217 -32.16 18.40 8.78
N GLY A 218 -31.88 19.11 7.66
CA GLY A 218 -31.62 20.54 7.63
C GLY A 218 -30.36 20.97 8.40
N LEU A 219 -29.31 20.13 8.35
CA LEU A 219 -28.05 20.35 9.05
C LEU A 219 -26.94 20.81 8.09
N LYS A 220 -25.98 21.58 8.63
CA LYS A 220 -24.78 21.95 7.88
C LYS A 220 -23.85 20.76 7.77
N LEU A 221 -23.25 20.56 6.58
CA LEU A 221 -22.21 19.55 6.38
C LEU A 221 -20.98 19.88 7.24
N LYS A 222 -20.39 18.86 7.83
CA LYS A 222 -19.10 18.96 8.52
C LYS A 222 -17.97 18.83 7.51
N GLU A 223 -17.03 19.76 7.54
CA GLU A 223 -15.80 19.64 6.76
C GLU A 223 -14.81 18.77 7.52
N ASP A 224 -14.37 17.69 6.88
CA ASP A 224 -13.36 16.80 7.43
C ASP A 224 -12.62 16.14 6.26
N ASN A 225 -11.32 16.42 6.20
CA ASN A 225 -10.45 15.95 5.12
C ASN A 225 -10.40 14.44 5.01
N PHE A 226 -10.82 13.68 6.02
CA PHE A 226 -10.80 12.21 6.00
C PHE A 226 -12.16 11.60 5.64
N ILE A 227 -13.22 12.39 5.43
CA ILE A 227 -14.53 11.86 5.01
C ILE A 227 -14.43 11.07 3.71
N HIS A 228 -13.66 11.56 2.72
CA HIS A 228 -13.50 10.85 1.46
C HIS A 228 -12.82 9.47 1.64
N TYR A 229 -11.95 9.33 2.64
CA TYR A 229 -11.34 8.06 3.01
C TYR A 229 -12.36 7.15 3.72
N ALA A 230 -13.11 7.70 4.68
CA ALA A 230 -14.19 6.96 5.36
C ALA A 230 -15.24 6.46 4.36
N LEU A 231 -15.71 7.30 3.45
CA LEU A 231 -16.70 6.96 2.41
C LEU A 231 -16.20 5.89 1.43
N LYS A 232 -14.89 5.77 1.18
CA LYS A 232 -14.35 4.66 0.38
C LYS A 232 -14.45 3.31 1.10
N ASN A 233 -14.53 3.34 2.43
CA ASN A 233 -14.58 2.15 3.27
C ASN A 233 -16.00 1.82 3.75
N ILE A 234 -16.95 2.75 3.65
CA ILE A 234 -18.36 2.55 3.97
C ILE A 234 -19.10 2.14 2.69
N ASN A 235 -19.84 1.03 2.73
CA ASN A 235 -20.64 0.63 1.58
C ASN A 235 -21.88 1.54 1.44
N SER A 236 -22.37 1.76 0.22
CA SER A 236 -23.62 2.49 0.00
C SER A 236 -24.80 1.83 0.72
N THR A 237 -24.82 0.49 0.80
CA THR A 237 -25.81 -0.26 1.58
C THR A 237 -25.77 0.11 3.07
N ASP A 238 -24.59 0.28 3.67
CA ASP A 238 -24.45 0.64 5.08
C ASP A 238 -24.97 2.06 5.34
N LEU A 239 -24.82 2.98 4.39
CA LEU A 239 -25.35 4.34 4.48
C LEU A 239 -26.89 4.35 4.42
N GLU A 240 -27.49 3.56 3.54
CA GLU A 240 -28.95 3.41 3.45
C GLU A 240 -29.53 2.71 4.69
N GLU A 241 -28.86 1.68 5.20
CA GLU A 241 -29.24 0.98 6.44
C GLU A 241 -29.16 1.94 7.64
N PHE A 242 -28.08 2.70 7.77
CA PHE A 242 -27.97 3.75 8.78
C PHE A 242 -29.10 4.77 8.67
N LYS A 243 -29.44 5.22 7.45
CA LYS A 243 -30.55 6.16 7.24
C LYS A 243 -31.88 5.56 7.65
N LYS A 244 -32.13 4.28 7.36
CA LYS A 244 -33.32 3.55 7.81
C LYS A 244 -33.36 3.49 9.34
N MET A 245 -32.29 3.04 9.98
CA MET A 245 -32.18 3.00 11.44
C MET A 245 -32.35 4.38 12.08
N LEU A 246 -31.73 5.41 11.51
CA LEU A 246 -31.87 6.78 11.99
C LEU A 246 -33.33 7.24 11.88
N ASN A 247 -34.00 6.95 10.77
CA ASN A 247 -35.42 7.29 10.60
C ASN A 247 -36.30 6.59 11.66
N GLU A 248 -35.96 5.38 12.07
CA GLU A 248 -36.67 4.63 13.12
C GLU A 248 -36.38 5.18 14.52
N ARG A 249 -35.14 5.61 14.79
CA ARG A 249 -34.71 6.09 16.12
C ARG A 249 -34.86 7.60 16.32
N PHE A 250 -35.00 8.38 15.27
CA PHE A 250 -35.13 9.84 15.35
C PHE A 250 -36.61 10.23 15.43
N THR A 251 -37.28 9.82 16.51
CA THR A 251 -38.72 10.07 16.71
C THR A 251 -38.98 11.39 17.45
N PRO A 252 -40.17 12.01 17.25
CA PRO A 252 -40.62 13.17 18.03
C PRO A 252 -40.49 13.00 19.54
N LYS A 253 -40.82 11.81 20.06
CA LYS A 253 -40.70 11.47 21.48
C LYS A 253 -39.26 11.56 21.96
N ILE A 254 -38.31 10.99 21.22
CA ILE A 254 -36.89 11.01 21.58
C ILE A 254 -36.35 12.45 21.56
N VAL A 255 -36.70 13.25 20.54
CA VAL A 255 -36.30 14.66 20.47
C VAL A 255 -36.89 15.45 21.66
N LEU A 256 -38.17 15.26 21.96
CA LEU A 256 -38.83 15.93 23.06
C LEU A 256 -38.23 15.55 24.42
N ASN A 257 -37.95 14.27 24.65
CA ASN A 257 -37.34 13.80 25.89
C ASN A 257 -35.97 14.45 26.10
N ASN A 258 -35.12 14.46 25.07
CA ASN A 258 -33.82 15.16 25.12
C ASN A 258 -33.98 16.65 25.38
N LEU A 259 -35.02 17.28 24.80
CA LEU A 259 -35.32 18.68 25.05
C LEU A 259 -35.77 18.91 26.48
N LEU A 260 -36.67 18.09 27.01
CA LEU A 260 -37.14 18.15 28.39
C LEU A 260 -35.99 17.97 29.37
N ASP A 261 -35.09 17.02 29.12
CA ASP A 261 -33.91 16.82 29.96
C ASP A 261 -32.99 18.05 29.95
N LYS A 262 -32.78 18.66 28.77
CA LYS A 262 -32.01 19.91 28.68
C LYS A 262 -32.71 21.09 29.35
N LEU A 263 -34.03 21.19 29.24
CA LEU A 263 -34.83 22.20 29.93
C LEU A 263 -34.72 22.02 31.45
N LYS A 264 -34.82 20.79 31.96
CA LYS A 264 -34.64 20.46 33.37
C LYS A 264 -33.23 20.77 33.87
N GLU A 265 -32.19 20.49 33.09
CA GLU A 265 -30.79 20.83 33.44
C GLU A 265 -30.61 22.35 33.57
N ASN A 266 -31.12 23.10 32.58
CA ASN A 266 -31.05 24.56 32.58
C ASN A 266 -31.91 25.15 33.70
N TRP A 267 -33.06 24.54 33.97
CA TRP A 267 -33.93 24.91 35.08
C TRP A 267 -33.24 24.68 36.43
N HIS A 268 -32.61 23.52 36.62
CA HIS A 268 -31.87 23.20 37.82
C HIS A 268 -30.73 24.19 38.07
N THR A 269 -30.02 24.57 37.01
CA THR A 269 -28.94 25.57 37.07
C THR A 269 -29.48 26.94 37.51
N LEU A 270 -30.57 27.40 36.90
CA LEU A 270 -31.20 28.68 37.26
C LEU A 270 -31.77 28.66 38.68
N TYR A 271 -32.44 27.57 39.07
CA TYR A 271 -33.01 27.38 40.41
C TYR A 271 -31.94 27.38 41.51
N ASN A 272 -30.82 26.71 41.28
CA ASN A 272 -29.70 26.72 42.23
C ASN A 272 -29.06 28.11 42.36
N ALA A 273 -28.96 28.86 41.26
CA ALA A 273 -28.51 30.25 41.29
C ALA A 273 -29.48 31.14 42.08
N LEU A 274 -30.79 31.00 41.83
CA LEU A 274 -31.84 31.67 42.60
C LEU A 274 -31.76 31.33 44.09
N LEU A 275 -31.69 30.05 44.47
CA LEU A 275 -31.58 29.65 45.87
C LEU A 275 -30.35 30.22 46.54
N LYS A 276 -29.21 30.24 45.84
CA LYS A 276 -27.97 30.83 46.36
C LYS A 276 -28.11 32.33 46.62
N ASP A 277 -28.76 33.06 45.72
CA ASP A 277 -29.06 34.49 45.89
C ASP A 277 -30.07 34.74 47.02
N LEU A 278 -30.95 33.77 47.30
CA LEU A 278 -31.87 33.78 48.43
C LEU A 278 -31.24 33.23 49.73
N HIS A 279 -29.92 33.07 49.79
CA HIS A 279 -29.19 32.52 50.94
C HIS A 279 -29.67 31.12 51.38
N ASN A 280 -30.06 30.29 50.41
CA ASN A 280 -30.64 28.96 50.61
C ASN A 280 -31.95 28.97 51.42
N ASN A 281 -32.66 30.09 51.47
CA ASN A 281 -33.98 30.18 52.09
C ASN A 281 -35.07 30.20 50.99
N PRO A 282 -35.90 29.16 50.87
CA PRO A 282 -36.99 29.12 49.89
C PRO A 282 -38.18 30.03 50.24
N TYR A 283 -38.18 30.63 51.43
CA TYR A 283 -39.21 31.58 51.88
C TYR A 283 -38.79 33.02 51.60
N ILE A 284 -39.70 33.76 50.97
CA ILE A 284 -39.56 35.19 50.68
C ILE A 284 -40.68 35.93 51.43
N SER A 285 -40.31 36.75 52.41
CA SER A 285 -41.31 37.52 53.15
C SER A 285 -41.91 38.61 52.27
N SER A 286 -43.20 38.90 52.45
CA SER A 286 -43.91 39.96 51.70
C SER A 286 -43.24 41.35 51.76
N SER A 287 -42.42 41.60 52.79
CA SER A 287 -41.64 42.84 52.94
C SER A 287 -40.28 42.85 52.22
N GLU A 288 -39.84 41.73 51.63
CA GLU A 288 -38.52 41.55 51.00
C GLU A 288 -38.57 41.80 49.48
N SER A 289 -38.90 43.02 49.07
CA SER A 289 -39.03 43.42 47.65
C SER A 289 -37.80 43.10 46.78
N GLU A 290 -36.61 43.10 47.38
CA GLU A 290 -35.36 42.75 46.69
C GLU A 290 -35.34 41.27 46.26
N LYS A 291 -35.81 40.35 47.11
CA LYS A 291 -35.86 38.91 46.80
C LYS A 291 -36.90 38.61 45.72
N LEU A 292 -38.06 39.29 45.75
CA LEU A 292 -39.04 39.19 44.68
C LEU A 292 -38.47 39.69 43.35
N SER A 293 -37.72 40.80 43.36
CA SER A 293 -37.05 41.32 42.16
C SER A 293 -36.04 40.33 41.58
N ARG A 294 -35.31 39.60 42.43
CA ARG A 294 -34.43 38.50 42.00
C ARG A 294 -35.21 37.37 41.34
N LEU A 295 -36.35 37.00 41.89
CA LEU A 295 -37.20 35.94 41.36
C LEU A 295 -37.75 36.31 39.96
N PHE A 296 -38.21 37.56 39.77
CA PHE A 296 -38.60 38.08 38.44
C PHE A 296 -37.43 38.08 37.45
N PHE A 297 -36.22 38.43 37.89
CA PHE A 297 -35.03 38.40 37.04
C PHE A 297 -34.75 36.99 36.49
N TYR A 298 -34.78 35.95 37.33
CA TYR A 298 -34.58 34.57 36.88
C TYR A 298 -35.74 34.05 36.02
N GLN A 299 -36.97 34.45 36.32
CA GLN A 299 -38.15 34.15 35.49
C GLN A 299 -38.00 34.77 34.08
N GLU A 300 -37.57 36.03 34.01
CA GLU A 300 -37.36 36.74 32.75
C GLU A 300 -36.23 36.08 31.94
N GLN A 301 -35.12 35.71 32.57
CA GLN A 301 -34.05 34.96 31.90
C GLN A 301 -34.53 33.64 31.29
N TRP A 302 -35.39 32.91 32.01
CA TRP A 302 -36.01 31.71 31.45
C TRP A 302 -36.92 32.04 30.26
N ASN A 303 -37.82 33.00 30.42
CA ASN A 303 -38.82 33.33 29.41
C ASN A 303 -38.19 33.90 28.13
N GLN A 304 -37.13 34.70 28.25
CA GLN A 304 -36.38 35.18 27.09
C GLN A 304 -35.87 34.02 26.23
N LYS A 305 -35.48 32.90 26.85
CA LYS A 305 -34.93 31.74 26.16
C LYS A 305 -35.98 30.72 25.70
N TYR A 306 -37.04 30.52 26.50
CA TYR A 306 -37.94 29.37 26.35
C TYR A 306 -39.42 29.71 26.23
N ALA A 307 -39.86 30.97 26.33
CA ALA A 307 -41.29 31.31 26.30
C ALA A 307 -42.01 30.81 25.04
N ALA A 308 -41.27 30.64 23.94
CA ALA A 308 -41.76 29.98 22.73
C ALA A 308 -42.36 28.58 22.99
N LEU A 309 -41.76 27.80 23.88
CA LEU A 309 -42.26 26.48 24.27
C LEU A 309 -42.98 26.47 25.61
N PHE A 310 -42.48 27.22 26.57
CA PHE A 310 -42.95 27.20 27.93
C PHE A 310 -42.65 28.54 28.59
N GLU A 311 -43.69 29.37 28.67
CA GLU A 311 -43.67 30.59 29.47
C GLU A 311 -43.87 30.21 30.94
N LEU A 312 -42.87 30.55 31.74
CA LEU A 312 -42.86 30.36 33.18
C LEU A 312 -43.56 31.55 33.82
N SER A 313 -44.66 31.31 34.52
CA SER A 313 -45.31 32.31 35.37
C SER A 313 -44.67 32.34 36.75
N ILE A 314 -44.90 33.43 37.48
CA ILE A 314 -44.46 33.54 38.88
C ILE A 314 -45.04 32.41 39.74
N TYR A 315 -46.26 31.98 39.43
CA TYR A 315 -46.96 30.92 40.16
C TYR A 315 -46.46 29.52 39.80
N ASP A 316 -45.78 29.36 38.67
CA ASP A 316 -45.07 28.12 38.39
C ASP A 316 -43.84 27.98 39.30
N LEU A 317 -43.28 29.09 39.82
CA LEU A 317 -42.09 29.11 40.69
C LEU A 317 -42.39 28.85 42.17
N GLY A 318 -43.59 29.18 42.61
CA GLY A 318 -43.97 29.12 44.01
C GLY A 318 -45.39 29.61 44.23
N SER A 319 -45.86 29.49 45.47
CA SER A 319 -47.19 29.91 45.86
C SER A 319 -47.14 30.95 46.97
N ALA A 320 -48.03 31.94 46.85
CA ALA A 320 -48.32 32.86 47.95
C ALA A 320 -49.01 32.08 49.09
N GLN A 321 -48.59 32.35 50.31
CA GLN A 321 -49.13 31.81 51.56
C GLN A 321 -50.16 32.80 52.15
N ASP A 322 -50.98 32.34 53.09
CA ASP A 322 -52.08 33.13 53.70
C ASP A 322 -51.58 34.37 54.47
N ASP A 323 -50.31 34.37 54.91
CA ASP A 323 -49.65 35.49 55.59
C ASP A 323 -49.02 36.51 54.62
N GLY A 324 -49.13 36.27 53.31
CA GLY A 324 -48.56 37.10 52.26
C GLY A 324 -47.15 36.70 51.84
N ASP A 325 -46.51 35.73 52.49
CA ASP A 325 -45.18 35.26 52.13
C ASP A 325 -45.22 34.37 50.88
N PHE A 326 -44.10 34.29 50.15
CA PHE A 326 -43.99 33.51 48.93
C PHE A 326 -43.05 32.31 49.16
N MET A 327 -43.57 31.09 48.94
CA MET A 327 -42.81 29.86 49.10
C MET A 327 -42.45 29.27 47.73
N LEU A 328 -41.16 29.13 47.46
CA LEU A 328 -40.68 28.45 46.25
C LEU A 328 -41.10 26.99 46.24
N HIS A 329 -41.56 26.51 45.09
CA HIS A 329 -41.77 25.09 44.83
C HIS A 329 -40.42 24.35 44.82
N ASP A 330 -40.43 23.07 45.18
CA ASP A 330 -39.25 22.24 45.04
C ASP A 330 -39.01 21.85 43.57
N LEU A 331 -37.79 21.38 43.28
CA LEU A 331 -37.39 20.96 41.93
C LEU A 331 -38.25 19.83 41.36
N THR A 332 -38.83 18.97 42.21
CA THR A 332 -39.66 17.84 41.77
C THR A 332 -40.99 18.34 41.23
N MET A 333 -41.65 19.21 41.99
CA MET A 333 -42.90 19.85 41.60
C MET A 333 -42.70 20.70 40.35
N LEU A 334 -41.60 21.47 40.28
CA LEU A 334 -41.24 22.25 39.10
C LEU A 334 -41.00 21.39 37.86
N ASN A 335 -40.30 20.27 37.98
CA ASN A 335 -40.07 19.37 36.85
C ASN A 335 -41.35 18.70 36.35
N SER A 336 -42.35 18.51 37.23
CA SER A 336 -43.64 17.93 36.85
C SER A 336 -44.48 18.85 35.95
N THR A 337 -44.35 20.18 36.09
CA THR A 337 -45.11 21.15 35.30
C THR A 337 -44.60 21.31 33.88
N LEU A 338 -43.33 20.95 33.61
CA LEU A 338 -42.72 21.05 32.28
C LEU A 338 -43.31 20.05 31.28
N SER A 339 -43.82 18.88 31.69
CA SER A 339 -44.15 17.83 30.71
C SER A 339 -45.42 18.13 29.89
N PRO A 340 -46.62 18.33 30.48
CA PRO A 340 -47.83 18.54 29.67
C PRO A 340 -47.78 19.82 28.83
N LYS A 341 -47.41 20.95 29.44
CA LYS A 341 -47.37 22.26 28.76
C LYS A 341 -46.39 22.27 27.57
N VAL A 342 -45.21 21.66 27.73
CA VAL A 342 -44.21 21.60 26.66
C VAL A 342 -44.67 20.68 25.54
N ILE A 343 -45.31 19.54 25.84
CA ILE A 343 -45.75 18.60 24.78
C ILE A 343 -46.67 19.29 23.77
N LYS A 344 -47.70 20.02 24.22
CA LYS A 344 -48.61 20.72 23.29
C LYS A 344 -47.87 21.73 22.43
N ASN A 345 -47.12 22.65 23.03
CA ASN A 345 -46.43 23.71 22.28
C ASN A 345 -45.35 23.15 21.36
N PHE A 346 -44.69 22.04 21.74
CA PHE A 346 -43.79 21.29 20.87
C PHE A 346 -44.54 20.66 19.70
N SER A 347 -45.68 20.02 19.97
CA SER A 347 -46.50 19.37 18.96
C SER A 347 -46.97 20.37 17.89
N GLU A 348 -47.56 21.50 18.30
CA GLU A 348 -48.08 22.54 17.41
C GLU A 348 -46.98 23.19 16.58
N ARG A 349 -45.81 23.44 17.19
CA ARG A 349 -44.70 24.16 16.55
C ARG A 349 -43.83 23.32 15.65
N TYR A 350 -43.66 22.03 15.94
CA TYR A 350 -42.60 21.23 15.31
C TYR A 350 -43.08 19.94 14.65
N LEU A 351 -44.29 19.46 14.95
CA LEU A 351 -44.83 18.24 14.31
C LEU A 351 -45.67 18.57 13.08
N ASN A 352 -45.71 17.62 12.15
CA ASN A 352 -46.60 17.70 11.00
C ASN A 352 -48.03 17.35 11.43
N GLN A 353 -48.90 18.36 11.53
CA GLN A 353 -50.27 18.17 12.02
C GLN A 353 -51.10 17.19 11.18
N GLU A 354 -50.75 16.96 9.91
CA GLU A 354 -51.48 16.04 9.02
C GLU A 354 -51.43 14.56 9.47
N ARG A 355 -50.47 14.18 10.32
CA ARG A 355 -50.34 12.81 10.85
C ARG A 355 -50.77 12.68 12.31
N LYS A 356 -51.25 13.77 12.93
CA LYS A 356 -51.80 13.76 14.30
C LYS A 356 -53.08 12.93 14.30
N ARG A 357 -53.07 11.85 15.07
CA ARG A 357 -54.28 11.08 15.37
C ARG A 357 -54.86 11.60 16.67
N SER A 358 -56.17 11.76 16.72
CA SER A 358 -56.88 12.18 17.93
C SER A 358 -57.96 11.16 18.27
N LEU A 359 -58.05 10.85 19.55
CA LEU A 359 -59.02 9.97 20.16
C LEU A 359 -59.87 10.81 21.13
N PRO A 360 -61.10 11.19 20.77
CA PRO A 360 -61.97 11.92 21.67
C PRO A 360 -62.35 11.04 22.87
N ILE A 361 -62.19 11.58 24.07
CA ILE A 361 -62.63 10.94 25.32
C ILE A 361 -64.03 11.42 25.67
N ASN A 362 -64.25 12.74 25.61
CA ASN A 362 -65.52 13.42 25.79
C ASN A 362 -65.54 14.71 24.95
N ASP A 363 -66.60 15.53 25.08
CA ASP A 363 -66.78 16.76 24.28
C ASP A 363 -65.64 17.78 24.43
N ASN A 364 -64.91 17.72 25.54
CA ASN A 364 -63.86 18.69 25.87
C ASN A 364 -62.45 18.07 25.83
N VAL A 365 -62.33 16.76 26.00
CA VAL A 365 -61.05 16.07 26.22
C VAL A 365 -60.74 15.08 25.09
N SER A 366 -59.53 15.15 24.53
CA SER A 366 -59.04 14.18 23.54
C SER A 366 -57.60 13.74 23.83
N ILE A 367 -57.29 12.47 23.54
CA ILE A 367 -55.90 11.96 23.54
C ILE A 367 -55.37 12.10 22.13
N SER A 368 -54.29 12.84 21.98
CA SER A 368 -53.55 12.96 20.74
C SER A 368 -52.38 12.00 20.72
N TYR A 369 -52.17 11.36 19.57
CA TYR A 369 -51.08 10.42 19.33
C TYR A 369 -50.32 10.77 18.05
N TYR A 370 -48.99 10.78 18.15
CA TYR A 370 -48.09 11.02 17.02
C TYR A 370 -46.76 10.29 17.19
N ASN A 371 -46.52 9.21 16.43
CA ASN A 371 -45.25 8.45 16.44
C ASN A 371 -44.63 8.32 17.84
N GLU A 372 -45.28 7.52 18.68
CA GLU A 372 -44.92 7.26 20.10
C GLU A 372 -45.21 8.41 21.08
N LEU A 373 -45.49 9.62 20.62
CA LEU A 373 -45.81 10.75 21.50
C LEU A 373 -47.32 10.77 21.81
N LEU A 374 -47.66 10.70 23.11
CA LEU A 374 -49.03 10.78 23.62
C LEU A 374 -49.22 12.03 24.49
N TRP A 375 -50.34 12.72 24.33
CA TRP A 375 -50.78 13.75 25.26
C TRP A 375 -52.28 13.95 25.27
N CYS A 376 -52.79 14.49 26.37
CA CYS A 376 -54.20 14.82 26.52
C CYS A 376 -54.42 16.32 26.27
N GLU A 377 -55.51 16.67 25.61
CA GLU A 377 -55.94 18.06 25.36
C GLU A 377 -57.36 18.26 25.90
N ASN A 378 -57.56 19.16 26.87
CA ASN A 378 -58.85 19.59 27.40
C ASN A 378 -59.15 21.03 26.96
N GLN A 379 -60.11 21.21 26.05
CA GLN A 379 -60.41 22.50 25.40
C GLN A 379 -59.16 23.16 24.80
N GLY A 380 -58.29 22.32 24.25
CA GLY A 380 -57.00 22.73 23.72
C GLY A 380 -55.91 22.95 24.77
N ASN A 381 -56.13 22.84 26.07
CA ASN A 381 -55.06 22.91 27.07
C ASN A 381 -54.46 21.52 27.33
N PRO A 382 -53.13 21.38 27.45
CA PRO A 382 -52.53 20.09 27.70
C PRO A 382 -52.81 19.61 29.12
N GLU A 383 -53.18 18.34 29.25
CA GLU A 383 -53.37 17.65 30.52
C GLU A 383 -52.50 16.39 30.61
N LEU A 384 -52.21 15.97 31.84
CA LEU A 384 -51.53 14.71 32.08
C LEU A 384 -52.48 13.56 31.71
N VAL A 385 -51.99 12.59 30.95
CA VAL A 385 -52.76 11.37 30.66
C VAL A 385 -52.80 10.55 31.95
N THR A 386 -53.95 10.55 32.64
CA THR A 386 -54.17 9.71 33.82
C THR A 386 -54.98 8.47 33.45
N LEU A 387 -54.90 7.44 34.29
CA LEU A 387 -55.73 6.24 34.13
C LEU A 387 -57.23 6.59 34.16
N GLU A 388 -57.64 7.55 34.99
CA GLU A 388 -59.01 8.04 35.08
C GLU A 388 -59.48 8.65 33.75
N THR A 389 -58.62 9.42 33.10
CA THR A 389 -58.87 10.00 31.77
C THR A 389 -59.04 8.91 30.71
N ILE A 390 -58.24 7.84 30.76
CA ILE A 390 -58.36 6.69 29.85
C ILE A 390 -59.65 5.88 30.13
N GLN A 391 -60.04 5.74 31.39
CA GLN A 391 -61.27 5.03 31.80
C GLN A 391 -62.56 5.71 31.33
N GLN A 392 -62.51 7.01 31.02
CA GLN A 392 -63.65 7.76 30.49
C GLN A 392 -63.95 7.45 29.01
N ILE A 393 -63.08 6.74 28.29
CA ILE A 393 -63.28 6.42 26.87
C ILE A 393 -64.48 5.47 26.71
N ASN A 394 -65.54 5.95 26.06
CA ASN A 394 -66.73 5.14 25.76
C ASN A 394 -66.52 4.27 24.52
N ARG A 395 -65.98 3.06 24.73
CA ARG A 395 -65.66 2.06 23.70
C ARG A 395 -66.84 1.75 22.75
N ASN A 396 -68.07 1.80 23.24
CA ASN A 396 -69.26 1.42 22.47
C ASN A 396 -69.67 2.46 21.41
N HIS A 397 -69.07 3.66 21.45
CA HIS A 397 -69.41 4.78 20.55
C HIS A 397 -68.25 5.20 19.65
N LEU A 398 -67.14 4.44 19.64
CA LEU A 398 -66.01 4.72 18.78
C LEU A 398 -66.38 4.41 17.32
N SER A 399 -66.07 5.33 16.40
CA SER A 399 -66.07 5.02 14.96
C SER A 399 -64.96 4.02 14.62
N PRO A 400 -65.00 3.33 13.47
CA PRO A 400 -63.92 2.42 13.07
C PRO A 400 -62.53 3.08 13.10
N GLU A 401 -62.40 4.32 12.64
CA GLU A 401 -61.16 5.09 12.70
C GLU A 401 -60.75 5.39 14.16
N ALA A 402 -61.70 5.73 15.02
CA ALA A 402 -61.43 5.94 16.44
C ALA A 402 -61.08 4.63 17.18
N MET A 403 -61.58 3.48 16.75
CA MET A 403 -61.18 2.17 17.27
C MET A 403 -59.73 1.85 16.90
N ILE A 404 -59.32 2.14 15.67
CA ILE A 404 -57.91 2.00 15.26
C ILE A 404 -57.04 2.90 16.14
N ASN A 405 -57.40 4.19 16.28
CA ASN A 405 -56.69 5.13 17.15
C ASN A 405 -56.65 4.67 18.61
N TYR A 406 -57.75 4.11 19.12
CA TYR A 406 -57.80 3.52 20.47
C TYR A 406 -56.78 2.41 20.63
N CYS A 407 -56.65 1.49 19.66
CA CYS A 407 -55.68 0.41 19.74
C CYS A 407 -54.24 0.94 19.73
N TYR A 408 -53.92 1.91 18.86
CA TYR A 408 -52.59 2.55 18.88
C TYR A 408 -52.30 3.26 20.20
N VAL A 409 -53.27 3.98 20.77
CA VAL A 409 -53.14 4.63 22.08
C VAL A 409 -52.91 3.57 23.17
N MET A 410 -53.66 2.47 23.17
CA MET A 410 -53.51 1.39 24.16
C MET A 410 -52.16 0.68 24.06
N GLU A 411 -51.68 0.39 22.85
CA GLU A 411 -50.36 -0.19 22.64
C GLU A 411 -49.25 0.70 23.23
N GLN A 412 -49.34 2.00 22.99
CA GLN A 412 -48.35 2.95 23.49
C GLN A 412 -48.45 3.16 25.00
N LEU A 413 -49.65 3.16 25.57
CA LEU A 413 -49.86 3.20 27.02
C LEU A 413 -49.30 1.97 27.72
N LEU A 414 -49.40 0.79 27.11
CA LEU A 414 -48.81 -0.45 27.63
C LEU A 414 -47.27 -0.37 27.69
N VAL A 415 -46.66 0.32 26.72
CA VAL A 415 -45.21 0.59 26.69
C VAL A 415 -44.82 1.64 27.74
N GLU A 416 -45.58 2.73 27.87
CA GLU A 416 -45.27 3.82 28.80
C GLU A 416 -45.53 3.50 30.26
N TYR A 417 -46.55 2.67 30.56
CA TYR A 417 -46.98 2.36 31.92
C TYR A 417 -47.01 0.85 32.16
N PRO A 418 -45.85 0.15 32.15
CA PRO A 418 -45.79 -1.30 32.32
C PRO A 418 -46.33 -1.77 33.68
N ASN A 419 -46.38 -0.89 34.69
CA ASN A 419 -46.93 -1.20 36.01
C ASN A 419 -48.48 -1.08 36.06
N ALA A 420 -49.09 -0.42 35.09
CA ALA A 420 -50.54 -0.28 34.97
C ALA A 420 -51.20 -1.43 34.18
N ARG A 421 -50.45 -2.51 33.90
CA ARG A 421 -50.90 -3.66 33.11
C ARG A 421 -52.27 -4.20 33.55
N GLU A 422 -52.47 -4.49 34.84
CA GLU A 422 -53.77 -5.01 35.32
C GLU A 422 -54.93 -4.05 35.07
N GLN A 423 -54.68 -2.74 35.12
CA GLN A 423 -55.69 -1.73 34.87
C GLN A 423 -56.04 -1.64 33.39
N PHE A 424 -55.05 -1.77 32.50
CA PHE A 424 -55.27 -1.88 31.05
C PHE A 424 -55.97 -3.19 30.66
N LEU A 425 -55.72 -4.28 31.38
CA LEU A 425 -56.45 -5.54 31.27
C LEU A 425 -57.97 -5.36 31.45
N HIS A 426 -58.38 -4.61 32.48
CA HIS A 426 -59.78 -4.26 32.69
C HIS A 426 -60.35 -3.34 31.61
N LEU A 427 -59.51 -2.49 31.00
CA LEU A 427 -59.91 -1.62 29.89
C LEU A 427 -60.02 -2.35 28.55
N LEU A 428 -59.36 -3.49 28.39
CA LEU A 428 -59.42 -4.30 27.18
C LEU A 428 -60.48 -5.40 27.27
N ASN A 429 -60.84 -5.86 28.47
CA ASN A 429 -61.84 -6.92 28.68
C ASN A 429 -63.28 -6.35 28.82
N PRO A 430 -64.31 -6.92 28.14
CA PRO A 430 -64.22 -7.90 27.06
C PRO A 430 -63.72 -7.26 25.76
N LEU A 431 -62.80 -7.95 25.09
CA LEU A 431 -62.33 -7.57 23.76
C LEU A 431 -63.40 -8.01 22.75
N SER A 432 -63.95 -7.08 21.97
CA SER A 432 -64.89 -7.47 20.91
C SER A 432 -64.13 -8.11 19.74
N ASP A 433 -64.83 -8.91 18.92
CA ASP A 433 -64.25 -9.51 17.71
C ASP A 433 -63.69 -8.43 16.77
N ALA A 434 -64.39 -7.30 16.64
CA ALA A 434 -63.91 -6.16 15.86
C ALA A 434 -62.59 -5.57 16.37
N PHE A 435 -62.35 -5.55 17.69
CA PHE A 435 -61.05 -5.14 18.25
C PHE A 435 -59.97 -6.19 17.95
N SER A 436 -60.33 -7.48 18.02
CA SER A 436 -59.41 -8.58 17.68
C SER A 436 -58.96 -8.49 16.22
N ASP A 437 -59.91 -8.26 15.31
CA ASP A 437 -59.65 -8.10 13.88
C ASP A 437 -58.77 -6.87 13.60
N ILE A 438 -59.05 -5.73 14.22
CA ILE A 438 -58.23 -4.50 14.07
C ILE A 438 -56.80 -4.73 14.59
N ILE A 439 -56.65 -5.37 15.75
CA ILE A 439 -55.32 -5.65 16.34
C ILE A 439 -54.51 -6.58 15.42
N LEU A 440 -55.15 -7.57 14.81
CA LEU A 440 -54.52 -8.50 13.87
C LEU A 440 -54.24 -7.83 12.51
N GLU A 441 -55.18 -7.06 11.96
CA GLU A 441 -55.06 -6.35 10.68
C GLU A 441 -53.97 -5.27 10.71
N HIS A 442 -53.89 -4.53 11.82
CA HIS A 442 -52.88 -3.49 12.02
C HIS A 442 -51.59 -4.00 12.67
N MET A 443 -51.52 -5.30 12.98
CA MET A 443 -50.35 -5.97 13.57
C MET A 443 -49.80 -5.27 14.82
N LEU A 444 -50.67 -4.95 15.77
CA LEU A 444 -50.29 -4.26 17.02
C LEU A 444 -49.68 -5.25 18.01
N LEU A 445 -48.44 -5.66 17.75
CA LEU A 445 -47.75 -6.74 18.46
C LEU A 445 -47.73 -6.56 19.98
N GLY A 446 -47.57 -5.33 20.47
CA GLY A 446 -47.59 -5.05 21.91
C GLY A 446 -48.92 -5.43 22.55
N LEU A 447 -50.02 -5.21 21.83
CA LEU A 447 -51.35 -5.64 22.25
C LEU A 447 -51.57 -7.13 22.06
N ILE A 448 -51.12 -7.73 20.95
CA ILE A 448 -51.21 -9.18 20.70
C ILE A 448 -50.53 -9.94 21.85
N PHE A 449 -49.28 -9.61 22.16
CA PHE A 449 -48.53 -10.26 23.24
C PHE A 449 -49.13 -9.98 24.61
N PHE A 450 -49.64 -8.78 24.85
CA PHE A 450 -50.30 -8.45 26.10
C PHE A 450 -51.60 -9.24 26.30
N ILE A 451 -52.41 -9.39 25.24
CA ILE A 451 -53.66 -10.14 25.25
C ILE A 451 -53.37 -11.64 25.46
N GLU A 452 -52.36 -12.18 24.78
CA GLU A 452 -52.00 -13.59 24.87
C GLU A 452 -51.44 -13.97 26.24
N ASN A 453 -50.51 -13.18 26.78
CA ASN A 453 -49.91 -13.45 28.10
C ASN A 453 -50.92 -13.45 29.25
N ASN A 454 -52.11 -12.88 29.04
CA ASN A 454 -53.16 -12.80 30.05
C ASN A 454 -54.42 -13.60 29.69
N ASP A 455 -54.37 -14.45 28.66
CA ASP A 455 -55.49 -15.30 28.19
C ASP A 455 -56.81 -14.52 28.01
N LEU A 456 -56.73 -13.26 27.55
CA LEU A 456 -57.88 -12.36 27.45
C LEU A 456 -58.89 -12.79 26.37
N THR A 457 -58.45 -13.51 25.33
CA THR A 457 -59.30 -13.98 24.23
C THR A 457 -58.79 -15.31 23.65
N PRO A 458 -59.43 -16.45 23.99
CA PRO A 458 -59.14 -17.74 23.36
C PRO A 458 -59.29 -17.70 21.83
N LEU A 459 -60.23 -16.90 21.32
CA LEU A 459 -60.45 -16.70 19.89
C LEU A 459 -59.23 -16.10 19.19
N LEU A 460 -58.58 -15.11 19.80
CA LEU A 460 -57.41 -14.45 19.25
C LEU A 460 -56.21 -15.41 19.23
N LYS A 461 -56.08 -16.25 20.28
CA LYS A 461 -55.10 -17.34 20.35
C LYS A 461 -55.34 -18.40 19.27
N GLU A 462 -56.59 -18.85 19.12
CA GLU A 462 -56.96 -19.84 18.11
C GLU A 462 -56.74 -19.29 16.69
N GLN A 463 -57.16 -18.05 16.41
CA GLN A 463 -56.94 -17.40 15.11
C GLN A 463 -55.47 -17.12 14.81
N PHE A 464 -54.66 -16.80 15.83
CA PHE A 464 -53.24 -16.52 15.67
C PHE A 464 -52.43 -17.79 15.34
N TYR A 465 -52.74 -18.92 16.00
CA TYR A 465 -52.03 -20.19 15.79
C TYR A 465 -52.62 -21.09 14.69
N SER A 466 -53.90 -20.94 14.34
CA SER A 466 -54.52 -21.78 13.29
C SER A 466 -54.29 -21.27 11.87
N ASP A 467 -53.94 -19.99 11.71
CA ASP A 467 -53.66 -19.38 10.41
C ASP A 467 -52.15 -19.33 10.16
N SER A 468 -51.61 -20.44 9.63
CA SER A 468 -50.20 -20.55 9.28
C SER A 468 -49.75 -19.47 8.29
N ASN A 469 -50.63 -19.00 7.39
CA ASN A 469 -50.32 -17.92 6.45
C ASN A 469 -50.19 -16.56 7.16
N ARG A 470 -51.02 -16.28 8.17
CA ARG A 470 -50.85 -15.07 8.99
C ARG A 470 -49.61 -15.15 9.85
N LEU A 471 -49.33 -16.28 10.50
CA LEU A 471 -48.08 -16.48 11.26
C LEU A 471 -46.86 -16.33 10.33
N HIS A 472 -46.96 -16.77 9.08
CA HIS A 472 -45.96 -16.57 8.02
C HIS A 472 -45.77 -15.09 7.68
N GLN A 473 -46.85 -14.34 7.43
CA GLN A 473 -46.80 -12.89 7.19
C GLN A 473 -46.19 -12.14 8.39
N LEU A 474 -46.52 -12.58 9.59
CA LEU A 474 -46.06 -12.04 10.86
C LEU A 474 -44.56 -12.28 11.07
N ILE A 475 -44.06 -13.50 10.87
CA ILE A 475 -42.62 -13.81 10.94
C ILE A 475 -41.86 -13.03 9.86
N SER A 476 -42.44 -12.86 8.67
CA SER A 476 -41.82 -12.09 7.60
C SER A 476 -41.77 -10.58 7.91
N ALA A 477 -42.85 -10.02 8.47
CA ALA A 477 -42.97 -8.59 8.79
C ALA A 477 -42.23 -8.17 10.06
N TYR A 478 -42.22 -9.04 11.08
CA TYR A 478 -41.66 -8.77 12.42
C TYR A 478 -40.90 -9.97 12.96
N PRO A 479 -39.85 -10.41 12.25
CA PRO A 479 -39.11 -11.59 12.65
C PRO A 479 -38.53 -11.50 14.04
N ASP A 480 -38.06 -10.31 14.41
CA ASP A 480 -37.29 -10.11 15.62
C ASP A 480 -38.19 -10.26 16.85
N GLU A 481 -39.34 -9.61 16.82
CA GLU A 481 -40.35 -9.63 17.87
C GLU A 481 -40.97 -11.02 17.99
N ILE A 482 -41.28 -11.66 16.87
CA ILE A 482 -41.98 -12.94 16.88
C ILE A 482 -41.04 -14.09 17.19
N LEU A 483 -39.81 -14.08 16.70
CA LEU A 483 -38.84 -15.10 17.09
C LEU A 483 -38.46 -14.94 18.56
N ASN A 484 -38.22 -13.71 19.05
CA ASN A 484 -38.02 -13.50 20.48
C ASN A 484 -39.22 -14.00 21.28
N TYR A 485 -40.45 -13.73 20.85
CA TYR A 485 -41.66 -14.22 21.49
C TYR A 485 -41.73 -15.76 21.52
N LEU A 486 -41.54 -16.41 20.37
CA LEU A 486 -41.53 -17.87 20.22
C LEU A 486 -40.43 -18.52 21.07
N PHE A 487 -39.27 -17.88 21.22
CA PHE A 487 -38.15 -18.37 22.04
C PHE A 487 -38.23 -18.00 23.54
N GLU A 488 -38.90 -16.90 23.91
CA GLU A 488 -39.17 -16.52 25.31
C GLU A 488 -40.23 -17.41 25.95
N LEU A 489 -41.12 -18.01 25.15
CA LEU A 489 -42.04 -19.09 25.55
C LEU A 489 -41.33 -20.41 25.86
N LYS A 490 -40.19 -20.39 26.58
CA LYS A 490 -39.45 -21.58 27.08
C LYS A 490 -40.32 -22.62 27.82
N ASN A 491 -41.54 -22.25 28.20
CA ASN A 491 -42.47 -23.07 28.97
C ASN A 491 -43.72 -23.53 28.21
N THR A 492 -43.94 -23.17 26.94
CA THR A 492 -45.08 -23.71 26.20
C THR A 492 -44.77 -25.10 25.67
N ARG A 493 -45.68 -26.06 25.90
CA ARG A 493 -45.53 -27.46 25.48
C ARG A 493 -45.32 -27.62 23.96
N HIS A 494 -45.73 -26.64 23.16
CA HIS A 494 -45.64 -26.66 21.71
C HIS A 494 -44.21 -26.51 21.17
N PHE A 495 -43.33 -25.76 21.85
CA PHE A 495 -41.91 -25.63 21.45
C PHE A 495 -41.02 -26.78 21.96
N GLN A 496 -41.56 -27.69 22.78
CA GLN A 496 -40.86 -28.92 23.15
C GLN A 496 -41.15 -30.07 22.19
N ASP A 497 -42.13 -29.91 21.29
CA ASP A 497 -42.43 -30.90 20.26
C ASP A 497 -41.43 -30.74 19.08
N PRO A 498 -40.51 -31.71 18.89
CA PRO A 498 -39.57 -31.67 17.78
C PRO A 498 -40.28 -31.70 16.42
N THR A 499 -41.52 -32.19 16.36
CA THR A 499 -42.32 -32.28 15.15
C THR A 499 -42.75 -30.90 14.68
N PHE A 500 -43.32 -30.08 15.58
CA PHE A 500 -43.70 -28.70 15.28
C PHE A 500 -42.48 -27.85 14.89
N ILE A 501 -41.38 -27.97 15.63
CA ILE A 501 -40.14 -27.27 15.30
C ILE A 501 -39.61 -27.70 13.92
N ASN A 502 -39.63 -28.99 13.60
CA ASN A 502 -39.16 -29.45 12.29
C ASN A 502 -40.12 -29.04 11.16
N GLU A 503 -41.43 -29.03 11.38
CA GLU A 503 -42.42 -28.55 10.41
C GLU A 503 -42.19 -27.07 10.09
N VAL A 504 -42.00 -26.23 11.12
CA VAL A 504 -41.70 -24.81 10.96
C VAL A 504 -40.31 -24.60 10.36
N LEU A 505 -39.28 -25.36 10.76
CA LEU A 505 -37.91 -25.20 10.24
C LEU A 505 -37.75 -25.68 8.79
N ASP A 506 -38.53 -26.68 8.36
CA ASP A 506 -38.49 -27.24 7.01
C ASP A 506 -39.43 -26.52 6.03
N GLU A 507 -40.34 -25.68 6.53
CA GLU A 507 -41.20 -24.83 5.69
C GLU A 507 -40.36 -23.78 4.97
N MET A 508 -40.71 -23.54 3.70
CA MET A 508 -39.98 -22.61 2.83
C MET A 508 -40.64 -21.23 2.94
N TYR A 509 -39.83 -20.20 3.22
CA TYR A 509 -40.29 -18.82 3.41
C TYR A 509 -39.96 -17.95 2.20
N ASP A 510 -40.97 -17.20 1.74
CA ASP A 510 -40.81 -16.15 0.74
C ASP A 510 -40.52 -14.83 1.46
N ASN A 511 -39.35 -14.26 1.18
CA ASN A 511 -38.93 -12.98 1.75
C ASN A 511 -38.63 -12.03 0.60
N GLU A 512 -39.26 -10.86 0.59
CA GLU A 512 -39.09 -9.85 -0.48
C GLU A 512 -37.61 -9.45 -0.68
N ASP A 513 -36.81 -9.45 0.39
CA ASP A 513 -35.38 -9.10 0.35
C ASP A 513 -34.48 -10.30 0.03
N ALA A 514 -34.85 -11.52 0.45
CA ALA A 514 -34.00 -12.71 0.33
C ALA A 514 -34.32 -13.59 -0.89
N GLY A 515 -35.51 -13.45 -1.49
CA GLY A 515 -36.05 -14.31 -2.54
C GLY A 515 -36.93 -15.44 -2.00
N GLU A 516 -37.59 -16.17 -2.91
CA GLU A 516 -38.33 -17.39 -2.57
C GLU A 516 -37.38 -18.47 -1.98
N ALA A 517 -37.93 -19.40 -1.19
CA ALA A 517 -37.29 -20.65 -0.77
C ALA A 517 -36.22 -20.60 0.35
N THR A 518 -36.44 -19.89 1.46
CA THR A 518 -35.51 -19.91 2.62
C THR A 518 -35.99 -20.79 3.78
N THR A 519 -35.09 -21.27 4.65
CA THR A 519 -35.46 -21.96 5.90
C THR A 519 -35.47 -20.98 7.07
N LEU A 520 -36.23 -21.29 8.13
CA LEU A 520 -36.18 -20.49 9.36
C LEU A 520 -34.76 -20.45 9.96
N LEU A 521 -33.97 -21.52 9.85
CA LEU A 521 -32.57 -21.50 10.28
C LEU A 521 -31.73 -20.48 9.49
N TRP A 522 -31.89 -20.46 8.16
CA TRP A 522 -31.25 -19.45 7.31
C TRP A 522 -31.63 -18.04 7.75
N TYR A 523 -32.92 -17.83 8.01
CA TYR A 523 -33.48 -16.57 8.48
C TYR A 523 -32.88 -16.13 9.82
N LEU A 524 -32.83 -17.02 10.81
CA LEU A 524 -32.21 -16.76 12.12
C LEU A 524 -30.75 -16.32 12.00
N VAL A 525 -30.00 -16.92 11.07
CA VAL A 525 -28.62 -16.51 10.79
C VAL A 525 -28.59 -15.15 10.11
N HIS A 526 -29.46 -14.89 9.12
CA HIS A 526 -29.54 -13.63 8.39
C HIS A 526 -29.79 -12.44 9.32
N TYR A 527 -30.71 -12.59 10.26
CA TYR A 527 -31.04 -11.56 11.26
C TYR A 527 -30.22 -11.67 12.55
N LYS A 528 -29.11 -12.42 12.53
CA LYS A 528 -28.11 -12.48 13.61
C LYS A 528 -28.69 -12.92 14.97
N LYS A 529 -29.70 -13.80 14.97
CA LYS A 529 -30.34 -14.38 16.18
C LYS A 529 -29.51 -15.52 16.77
N TRP A 530 -28.31 -15.18 17.23
CA TRP A 530 -27.30 -16.17 17.64
C TRP A 530 -27.72 -17.06 18.81
N ASP A 531 -28.47 -16.54 19.78
CA ASP A 531 -28.96 -17.34 20.92
C ASP A 531 -29.92 -18.45 20.47
N SER A 532 -30.79 -18.13 19.50
CA SER A 532 -31.71 -19.08 18.88
C SER A 532 -30.96 -20.13 18.06
N VAL A 533 -29.97 -19.72 17.25
CA VAL A 533 -29.12 -20.65 16.48
C VAL A 533 -28.37 -21.59 17.44
N ASP A 534 -27.82 -21.05 18.54
CA ASP A 534 -27.12 -21.86 19.54
C ASP A 534 -28.06 -22.86 20.23
N LEU A 535 -29.29 -22.44 20.53
CA LEU A 535 -30.30 -23.31 21.13
C LEU A 535 -30.68 -24.46 20.18
N LEU A 536 -30.91 -24.17 18.89
CA LEU A 536 -31.21 -25.18 17.88
C LEU A 536 -30.06 -26.19 17.72
N ILE A 537 -28.80 -25.72 17.76
CA ILE A 537 -27.61 -26.58 17.74
C ILE A 537 -27.54 -27.45 19.00
N LYS A 538 -27.74 -26.87 20.19
CA LYS A 538 -27.70 -27.59 21.47
C LYS A 538 -28.77 -28.68 21.56
N ASN A 539 -29.96 -28.39 21.04
CA ASN A 539 -31.09 -29.33 21.01
C ASN A 539 -30.98 -30.37 19.90
N LYS A 540 -29.95 -30.28 19.03
CA LYS A 540 -29.78 -31.14 17.84
C LYS A 540 -31.00 -31.12 16.90
N SER A 541 -31.67 -29.97 16.83
CA SER A 541 -32.85 -29.77 15.99
C SER A 541 -32.49 -29.44 14.53
N ILE A 542 -31.22 -29.13 14.25
CA ILE A 542 -30.75 -28.80 12.91
C ILE A 542 -30.47 -30.07 12.11
N THR A 543 -31.01 -30.13 10.90
CA THR A 543 -30.77 -31.22 9.94
C THR A 543 -29.78 -30.83 8.84
N THR A 544 -29.21 -31.83 8.16
CA THR A 544 -28.35 -31.60 6.99
C THR A 544 -29.12 -30.91 5.86
N LYS A 545 -30.40 -31.25 5.66
CA LYS A 545 -31.27 -30.64 4.63
C LYS A 545 -31.41 -29.14 4.83
N GLN A 546 -31.65 -28.70 6.07
CA GLN A 546 -31.83 -27.27 6.40
C GLN A 546 -30.58 -26.43 6.09
N LEU A 547 -29.39 -27.01 6.25
CA LEU A 547 -28.13 -26.35 5.93
C LEU A 547 -27.83 -26.28 4.42
N THR A 548 -28.48 -27.10 3.60
CA THR A 548 -28.31 -27.13 2.14
C THR A 548 -29.22 -26.14 1.42
N ILE A 549 -30.43 -25.89 1.97
CA ILE A 549 -31.40 -24.98 1.36
C ILE A 549 -30.81 -23.56 1.30
N ALA A 550 -30.98 -22.94 0.13
CA ALA A 550 -30.56 -21.58 -0.17
C ALA A 550 -31.68 -20.89 -0.97
N PRO A 551 -31.83 -19.56 -0.87
CA PRO A 551 -32.75 -18.82 -1.70
C PRO A 551 -32.52 -19.10 -3.19
N VAL A 552 -33.60 -19.25 -3.96
CA VAL A 552 -33.54 -19.55 -5.40
C VAL A 552 -33.44 -18.31 -6.27
N GLU A 553 -33.83 -17.15 -5.74
CA GLU A 553 -33.79 -15.85 -6.40
C GLU A 553 -33.25 -14.76 -5.46
N GLY A 554 -33.15 -13.53 -5.95
CA GLY A 554 -32.73 -12.38 -5.14
C GLY A 554 -31.22 -12.26 -4.90
N ALA A 555 -30.86 -11.30 -4.04
CA ALA A 555 -29.45 -10.96 -3.78
C ALA A 555 -28.69 -12.09 -3.05
N TYR A 556 -29.39 -13.04 -2.45
CA TYR A 556 -28.83 -14.17 -1.72
C TYR A 556 -28.96 -15.49 -2.46
N GLN A 557 -29.30 -15.46 -3.75
CA GLN A 557 -29.39 -16.66 -4.58
C GLN A 557 -28.14 -17.54 -4.43
N GLY A 558 -28.35 -18.81 -4.04
CA GLY A 558 -27.30 -19.81 -3.84
C GLY A 558 -26.52 -19.72 -2.53
N VAL A 559 -26.86 -18.77 -1.64
CA VAL A 559 -26.25 -18.63 -0.32
C VAL A 559 -26.98 -19.49 0.70
N ASN A 560 -26.46 -20.68 1.01
CA ASN A 560 -27.02 -21.51 2.08
C ASN A 560 -26.65 -21.00 3.49
N THR A 561 -27.23 -21.60 4.53
CA THR A 561 -26.97 -21.20 5.94
C THR A 561 -25.50 -21.28 6.32
N LEU A 562 -24.78 -22.32 5.86
CA LEU A 562 -23.37 -22.51 6.19
C LEU A 562 -22.49 -21.39 5.61
N ARG A 563 -22.76 -21.00 4.36
CA ARG A 563 -22.12 -19.85 3.72
C ARG A 563 -22.45 -18.55 4.44
N LEU A 564 -23.70 -18.36 4.86
CA LEU A 564 -24.13 -17.16 5.55
C LEU A 564 -23.41 -17.02 6.91
N LEU A 565 -23.28 -18.11 7.67
CA LEU A 565 -22.47 -18.17 8.88
C LEU A 565 -21.00 -17.79 8.60
N ALA A 566 -20.44 -18.26 7.48
CA ALA A 566 -19.07 -17.94 7.09
C ALA A 566 -18.90 -16.45 6.71
N ASN A 567 -19.83 -15.88 5.94
CA ASN A 567 -19.87 -14.46 5.61
C ASN A 567 -19.93 -13.58 6.88
N MET A 568 -20.76 -13.99 7.85
CA MET A 568 -20.91 -13.30 9.13
C MET A 568 -19.85 -13.66 10.17
N LYS A 569 -18.84 -14.43 9.77
CA LYS A 569 -17.68 -14.83 10.59
C LYS A 569 -18.06 -15.57 11.88
N GLN A 570 -19.15 -16.33 11.86
CA GLN A 570 -19.63 -17.11 13.01
C GLN A 570 -18.96 -18.49 13.09
N TRP A 571 -17.64 -18.49 13.22
CA TRP A 571 -16.81 -19.70 13.16
C TRP A 571 -17.15 -20.73 14.24
N HIS A 572 -17.58 -20.27 15.41
CA HIS A 572 -17.93 -21.15 16.52
C HIS A 572 -19.17 -22.02 16.22
N PHE A 573 -20.15 -21.50 15.47
CA PHE A 573 -21.30 -22.29 15.02
C PHE A 573 -20.90 -23.29 13.95
N ILE A 574 -20.09 -22.88 12.97
CA ILE A 574 -19.54 -23.80 11.97
C ILE A 574 -18.80 -24.96 12.64
N ASN A 575 -17.97 -24.67 13.64
CA ASN A 575 -17.24 -25.70 14.38
C ASN A 575 -18.17 -26.65 15.17
N LYS A 576 -19.24 -26.12 15.79
CA LYS A 576 -20.25 -26.96 16.46
C LYS A 576 -20.99 -27.86 15.46
N LEU A 577 -21.43 -27.32 14.32
CA LEU A 577 -22.09 -28.08 13.25
C LEU A 577 -21.17 -29.16 12.67
N LEU A 578 -19.88 -28.85 12.53
CA LEU A 578 -18.85 -29.79 12.09
C LEU A 578 -18.65 -30.95 13.08
N HIS A 579 -18.59 -30.66 14.38
CA HIS A 579 -18.51 -31.70 15.42
C HIS A 579 -19.76 -32.58 15.49
N LEU A 580 -20.93 -32.02 15.17
CA LEU A 580 -22.19 -32.78 15.06
C LEU A 580 -22.30 -33.59 13.75
N LYS A 581 -21.31 -33.48 12.85
CA LYS A 581 -21.31 -34.12 11.52
C LYS A 581 -22.51 -33.75 10.65
N LEU A 582 -22.98 -32.51 10.79
CA LEU A 582 -24.09 -31.96 9.99
C LEU A 582 -23.63 -31.29 8.69
N ILE A 583 -22.32 -31.02 8.58
CA ILE A 583 -21.74 -30.42 7.38
C ILE A 583 -21.46 -31.49 6.33
N THR A 584 -21.92 -31.27 5.09
CA THR A 584 -21.66 -32.13 3.93
C THR A 584 -20.75 -31.42 2.92
N SER A 585 -20.18 -32.16 1.97
CA SER A 585 -19.34 -31.58 0.92
C SER A 585 -20.11 -30.61 0.00
N GLU A 586 -21.36 -30.95 -0.33
CA GLU A 586 -22.25 -30.14 -1.19
C GLU A 586 -22.54 -28.76 -0.57
N GLN A 587 -22.69 -28.69 0.75
CA GLN A 587 -22.94 -27.42 1.44
C GLN A 587 -21.76 -26.46 1.34
N LEU A 588 -20.53 -26.98 1.18
CA LEU A 588 -19.34 -26.16 1.01
C LEU A 588 -19.28 -25.49 -0.37
N ASP A 589 -19.95 -26.06 -1.38
CA ASP A 589 -20.00 -25.56 -2.77
C ASP A 589 -20.92 -24.34 -2.94
N ALA A 590 -21.64 -23.92 -1.90
CA ALA A 590 -22.54 -22.77 -1.97
C ALA A 590 -21.76 -21.49 -2.31
N THR A 591 -22.18 -20.81 -3.39
CA THR A 591 -21.60 -19.55 -3.87
C THR A 591 -22.62 -18.42 -3.85
N SER A 592 -22.16 -17.16 -3.81
CA SER A 592 -23.02 -15.98 -3.91
C SER A 592 -22.90 -15.37 -5.31
N GLN A 593 -23.99 -14.78 -5.79
CA GLN A 593 -24.01 -13.95 -7.00
C GLN A 593 -23.60 -12.48 -6.74
N GLN A 594 -23.49 -12.03 -5.48
CA GLN A 594 -23.15 -10.64 -5.14
C GLN A 594 -21.70 -10.29 -5.52
N GLU A 595 -21.49 -9.05 -5.97
CA GLU A 595 -20.24 -8.59 -6.61
C GLU A 595 -18.97 -8.80 -5.77
N LYS A 596 -19.01 -8.55 -4.45
CA LYS A 596 -17.79 -8.56 -3.61
C LYS A 596 -17.21 -9.96 -3.38
N HIS A 597 -18.04 -11.00 -3.41
CA HIS A 597 -17.65 -12.40 -3.15
C HIS A 597 -18.19 -13.35 -4.21
N LYS A 598 -18.38 -12.83 -5.42
CA LYS A 598 -18.98 -13.55 -6.53
C LYS A 598 -18.17 -14.81 -6.78
N LYS A 599 -18.83 -15.97 -6.74
CA LYS A 599 -18.24 -17.31 -6.95
C LYS A 599 -17.21 -17.81 -5.93
N MET A 600 -16.84 -17.07 -4.88
CA MET A 600 -16.12 -17.69 -3.75
C MET A 600 -17.07 -18.69 -3.10
N ASP A 601 -16.62 -19.88 -2.69
CA ASP A 601 -17.43 -20.86 -1.96
C ASP A 601 -17.21 -20.74 -0.43
N VAL A 602 -17.77 -21.64 0.38
CA VAL A 602 -17.59 -21.59 1.86
C VAL A 602 -16.13 -21.80 2.24
N LEU A 603 -15.43 -22.69 1.55
CA LEU A 603 -14.05 -23.05 1.85
C LEU A 603 -13.11 -21.86 1.59
N TRP A 604 -13.34 -21.11 0.51
CA TRP A 604 -12.65 -19.85 0.23
C TRP A 604 -12.84 -18.81 1.32
N LEU A 605 -14.05 -18.63 1.82
CA LEU A 605 -14.32 -17.67 2.91
C LEU A 605 -13.57 -18.06 4.19
N LEU A 606 -13.52 -19.36 4.51
CA LEU A 606 -12.73 -19.88 5.63
C LEU A 606 -11.23 -19.59 5.45
N ALA A 607 -10.69 -19.79 4.24
CA ALA A 607 -9.28 -19.54 3.94
C ALA A 607 -8.92 -18.04 4.01
N CYS A 608 -9.72 -17.17 3.38
CA CYS A 608 -9.53 -15.72 3.41
C CYS A 608 -9.63 -15.16 4.85
N CYS A 609 -10.41 -15.80 5.72
CA CYS A 609 -10.54 -15.44 7.13
C CYS A 609 -9.58 -16.21 8.06
N ASN A 610 -8.57 -16.89 7.52
CA ASN A 610 -7.55 -17.64 8.26
C ASN A 610 -8.12 -18.72 9.22
N GLN A 611 -9.26 -19.34 8.90
CA GLN A 611 -9.89 -20.37 9.74
C GLN A 611 -9.29 -21.76 9.50
N TRP A 612 -7.96 -21.86 9.65
CA TRP A 612 -7.18 -23.06 9.32
C TRP A 612 -7.57 -24.28 10.16
N GLY A 613 -7.99 -24.09 11.42
CA GLY A 613 -8.45 -25.18 12.29
C GLY A 613 -9.68 -25.90 11.74
N ILE A 614 -10.67 -25.14 11.27
CA ILE A 614 -11.89 -25.69 10.65
C ILE A 614 -11.53 -26.42 9.35
N ILE A 615 -10.65 -25.84 8.51
CA ILE A 615 -10.22 -26.48 7.26
C ILE A 615 -9.51 -27.82 7.53
N LYS A 616 -8.64 -27.90 8.54
CA LYS A 616 -7.98 -29.15 8.94
C LYS A 616 -9.01 -30.22 9.34
N GLU A 617 -10.02 -29.86 10.11
CA GLU A 617 -11.09 -30.76 10.53
C GLU A 617 -11.94 -31.22 9.32
N LEU A 618 -12.28 -30.31 8.39
CA LEU A 618 -12.97 -30.65 7.14
C LEU A 618 -12.17 -31.68 6.30
N ILE A 619 -10.84 -31.52 6.22
CA ILE A 619 -9.95 -32.47 5.54
C ILE A 619 -9.96 -33.82 6.26
N GLN A 620 -9.84 -33.82 7.59
CA GLN A 620 -9.85 -35.05 8.40
C GLN A 620 -11.13 -35.85 8.18
N GLN A 621 -12.28 -35.17 8.11
CA GLN A 621 -13.59 -35.77 7.86
C GLN A 621 -13.89 -36.12 6.39
N ASN A 622 -12.95 -35.88 5.46
CA ASN A 622 -13.11 -36.10 4.01
C ASN A 622 -14.25 -35.30 3.37
N LEU A 623 -14.52 -34.08 3.88
CA LEU A 623 -15.58 -33.22 3.36
C LEU A 623 -15.12 -32.33 2.20
N ILE A 624 -13.80 -32.18 2.01
CA ILE A 624 -13.22 -31.40 0.90
C ILE A 624 -12.99 -32.30 -0.32
N THR A 625 -13.43 -31.85 -1.48
CA THR A 625 -13.25 -32.55 -2.76
C THR A 625 -12.14 -31.92 -3.60
N ALA A 626 -11.57 -32.68 -4.54
CA ALA A 626 -10.58 -32.15 -5.48
C ALA A 626 -11.15 -31.00 -6.34
N THR A 627 -12.43 -31.07 -6.73
CA THR A 627 -13.09 -30.03 -7.54
C THR A 627 -13.13 -28.68 -6.83
N GLN A 628 -13.41 -28.65 -5.52
CA GLN A 628 -13.38 -27.44 -4.69
C GLN A 628 -11.98 -26.83 -4.65
N LEU A 629 -10.95 -27.67 -4.58
CA LEU A 629 -9.56 -27.22 -4.54
C LEU A 629 -9.07 -26.65 -5.87
N SER A 630 -9.58 -27.16 -7.00
CA SER A 630 -9.23 -26.72 -8.35
C SER A 630 -9.97 -25.45 -8.80
N PHE A 631 -10.96 -24.98 -8.03
CA PHE A 631 -11.76 -23.82 -8.40
C PHE A 631 -10.90 -22.54 -8.48
N LEU A 632 -10.88 -21.90 -9.66
CA LEU A 632 -10.16 -20.66 -9.93
C LEU A 632 -11.11 -19.46 -9.85
N LEU A 633 -10.73 -18.45 -9.08
CA LEU A 633 -11.45 -17.18 -9.10
C LEU A 633 -11.20 -16.44 -10.42
N GLN A 634 -12.27 -15.94 -11.02
CA GLN A 634 -12.25 -15.29 -12.34
C GLN A 634 -12.11 -13.77 -12.27
N GLU A 635 -12.33 -13.16 -11.11
CA GLU A 635 -12.42 -11.71 -10.92
C GLU A 635 -11.76 -11.30 -9.57
N GLY A 636 -11.41 -10.03 -9.43
CA GLY A 636 -10.83 -9.45 -8.22
C GLY A 636 -9.32 -9.65 -8.05
N GLU A 637 -8.79 -9.29 -6.87
CA GLU A 637 -7.36 -9.42 -6.53
C GLU A 637 -6.85 -10.87 -6.52
N TYR A 638 -7.79 -11.81 -6.40
CA TYR A 638 -7.55 -13.26 -6.40
C TYR A 638 -7.77 -13.90 -7.78
N GLN A 639 -7.89 -13.10 -8.84
CA GLN A 639 -8.07 -13.64 -10.19
C GLN A 639 -6.90 -14.58 -10.58
N GLY A 640 -7.24 -15.80 -10.99
CA GLY A 640 -6.29 -16.81 -11.46
C GLY A 640 -5.67 -17.69 -10.37
N ILE A 641 -6.04 -17.51 -9.09
CA ILE A 641 -5.60 -18.40 -8.00
C ILE A 641 -6.69 -19.39 -7.61
N ASN A 642 -6.25 -20.56 -7.14
CA ASN A 642 -7.09 -21.52 -6.43
C ASN A 642 -6.84 -21.44 -4.91
N ILE A 643 -7.60 -22.18 -4.12
CA ILE A 643 -7.49 -22.09 -2.65
C ILE A 643 -6.17 -22.67 -2.11
N ILE A 644 -5.57 -23.62 -2.82
CA ILE A 644 -4.28 -24.21 -2.43
C ILE A 644 -3.17 -23.16 -2.49
N TRP A 645 -3.26 -22.24 -3.45
CA TRP A 645 -2.38 -21.09 -3.51
C TRP A 645 -2.47 -20.23 -2.25
N LEU A 646 -3.67 -19.97 -1.71
CA LEU A 646 -3.83 -19.26 -0.44
C LEU A 646 -3.17 -20.02 0.71
N PHE A 647 -3.31 -21.34 0.77
CA PHE A 647 -2.64 -22.16 1.79
C PHE A 647 -1.11 -21.96 1.73
N ALA A 648 -0.52 -21.94 0.53
CA ALA A 648 0.91 -21.72 0.36
C ALA A 648 1.33 -20.30 0.75
N ASN A 649 0.57 -19.28 0.34
CA ASN A 649 0.83 -17.88 0.68
C ASN A 649 0.80 -17.63 2.20
N HIS A 650 -0.11 -18.30 2.91
CA HIS A 650 -0.24 -18.21 4.37
C HIS A 650 0.59 -19.27 5.14
N ASN A 651 1.53 -19.94 4.48
CA ASN A 651 2.43 -20.94 5.07
C ASN A 651 1.70 -22.12 5.76
N GLN A 652 0.53 -22.53 5.26
CA GLN A 652 -0.26 -23.63 5.81
C GLN A 652 0.21 -24.99 5.26
N TRP A 653 1.47 -25.32 5.52
CA TRP A 653 2.14 -26.51 4.98
C TRP A 653 1.53 -27.82 5.47
N GLU A 654 1.01 -27.85 6.70
CA GLU A 654 0.31 -29.02 7.25
C GLU A 654 -0.96 -29.34 6.46
N ILE A 655 -1.70 -28.31 6.04
CA ILE A 655 -2.90 -28.47 5.20
C ILE A 655 -2.50 -29.03 3.85
N ILE A 656 -1.50 -28.44 3.19
CA ILE A 656 -1.00 -28.94 1.90
C ILE A 656 -0.53 -30.39 2.01
N THR A 657 0.20 -30.74 3.07
CA THR A 657 0.66 -32.12 3.33
C THR A 657 -0.53 -33.08 3.54
N ALA A 658 -1.56 -32.66 4.28
CA ALA A 658 -2.76 -33.46 4.48
C ALA A 658 -3.54 -33.69 3.16
N LEU A 659 -3.62 -32.68 2.29
CA LEU A 659 -4.25 -32.79 0.97
C LEU A 659 -3.47 -33.74 0.06
N ILE A 660 -2.14 -33.65 0.08
CA ILE A 660 -1.22 -34.56 -0.63
C ILE A 660 -1.45 -36.01 -0.16
N ASN A 661 -1.44 -36.25 1.15
CA ASN A 661 -1.61 -37.59 1.72
C ASN A 661 -2.98 -38.22 1.41
N LYS A 662 -4.00 -37.40 1.16
CA LYS A 662 -5.34 -37.84 0.74
C LYS A 662 -5.51 -37.91 -0.78
N ASN A 663 -4.46 -37.67 -1.56
CA ASN A 663 -4.48 -37.62 -3.02
C ASN A 663 -5.54 -36.65 -3.58
N LEU A 664 -5.76 -35.51 -2.90
CA LEU A 664 -6.72 -34.50 -3.32
C LEU A 664 -6.11 -33.43 -4.25
N LEU A 665 -4.78 -33.34 -4.32
CA LEU A 665 -4.09 -32.41 -5.22
C LEU A 665 -3.87 -33.01 -6.61
N ARG A 666 -4.22 -32.24 -7.64
CA ARG A 666 -3.96 -32.54 -9.05
C ARG A 666 -2.82 -31.68 -9.58
N SER A 667 -2.28 -32.08 -10.73
CA SER A 667 -1.22 -31.32 -11.39
C SER A 667 -1.69 -29.90 -11.72
N GLU A 668 -2.86 -29.76 -12.33
CA GLU A 668 -3.45 -28.46 -12.69
C GLU A 668 -3.55 -27.47 -11.52
N ASP A 669 -3.74 -27.97 -10.30
CA ASP A 669 -3.86 -27.14 -9.10
C ASP A 669 -2.58 -26.38 -8.78
N LEU A 670 -1.41 -26.96 -9.08
CA LEU A 670 -0.10 -26.38 -8.77
C LEU A 670 0.29 -25.24 -9.73
N SER A 671 -0.43 -25.11 -10.85
CA SER A 671 -0.18 -24.09 -11.89
C SER A 671 -0.84 -22.74 -11.60
N SER A 672 -1.75 -22.68 -10.62
CA SER A 672 -2.49 -21.47 -10.28
C SER A 672 -1.55 -20.35 -9.84
N LYS A 673 -1.82 -19.12 -10.28
CA LYS A 673 -1.00 -17.94 -9.98
C LYS A 673 -1.83 -16.66 -10.15
N PRO A 674 -1.64 -15.66 -9.28
CA PRO A 674 -2.41 -14.42 -9.36
C PRO A 674 -1.98 -13.62 -10.58
N GLN A 675 -2.95 -12.95 -11.19
CA GLN A 675 -2.73 -12.10 -12.37
C GLN A 675 -2.34 -10.67 -12.01
N GLN A 676 -2.46 -10.27 -10.74
CA GLN A 676 -2.17 -8.91 -10.27
C GLN A 676 -1.54 -8.94 -8.86
N GLY A 677 -1.03 -7.80 -8.40
CA GLY A 677 -0.46 -7.61 -7.06
C GLY A 677 0.99 -8.08 -6.90
N GLU A 678 1.52 -7.95 -5.67
CA GLU A 678 2.93 -8.26 -5.34
C GLU A 678 3.32 -9.73 -5.56
N ASN A 679 2.31 -10.61 -5.62
CA ASN A 679 2.50 -12.02 -5.86
C ASN A 679 2.25 -12.44 -7.31
N GLN A 680 2.01 -11.49 -8.22
CA GLN A 680 1.74 -11.77 -9.63
C GLN A 680 2.78 -12.73 -10.21
N GLY A 681 2.29 -13.79 -10.85
CA GLY A 681 3.13 -14.80 -11.51
C GLY A 681 3.73 -15.87 -10.59
N LYS A 682 3.65 -15.75 -9.25
CA LYS A 682 4.13 -16.75 -8.28
C LYS A 682 3.10 -17.87 -8.12
N ASN A 683 3.46 -19.11 -8.44
CA ASN A 683 2.59 -20.29 -8.21
C ASN A 683 2.91 -20.98 -6.87
N ILE A 684 2.20 -22.07 -6.55
CA ILE A 684 2.39 -22.83 -5.29
C ILE A 684 3.82 -23.36 -5.15
N LEU A 685 4.40 -23.89 -6.23
CA LEU A 685 5.77 -24.42 -6.21
C LEU A 685 6.80 -23.31 -5.92
N TRP A 686 6.56 -22.10 -6.40
CA TRP A 686 7.38 -20.93 -6.09
C TRP A 686 7.40 -20.66 -4.59
N PHE A 687 6.23 -20.67 -3.92
CA PHE A 687 6.16 -20.47 -2.47
C PHE A 687 6.83 -21.59 -1.68
N LEU A 688 6.65 -22.85 -2.08
CA LEU A 688 7.35 -23.98 -1.46
C LEU A 688 8.86 -23.78 -1.52
N ALA A 689 9.39 -23.36 -2.67
CA ALA A 689 10.81 -23.10 -2.81
C ALA A 689 11.28 -21.88 -2.00
N ALA A 690 10.57 -20.75 -2.10
CA ALA A 690 10.93 -19.51 -1.40
C ALA A 690 10.90 -19.67 0.13
N LYS A 691 9.99 -20.52 0.64
CA LYS A 691 9.83 -20.83 2.07
C LYS A 691 10.54 -22.12 2.49
N GLN A 692 11.41 -22.64 1.61
CA GLN A 692 12.30 -23.77 1.88
C GLN A 692 11.60 -25.07 2.32
N GLN A 693 10.39 -25.31 1.81
CA GLN A 693 9.60 -26.52 2.08
C GLN A 693 10.03 -27.68 1.17
N TRP A 694 11.31 -28.03 1.25
CA TRP A 694 11.96 -28.98 0.34
C TRP A 694 11.36 -30.38 0.40
N GLN A 695 10.91 -30.83 1.57
CA GLN A 695 10.30 -32.16 1.73
C GLN A 695 8.98 -32.28 0.97
N ILE A 696 8.14 -31.24 1.02
CA ILE A 696 6.88 -31.21 0.27
C ILE A 696 7.16 -31.17 -1.23
N LEU A 697 8.12 -30.34 -1.66
CA LEU A 697 8.53 -30.26 -3.06
C LEU A 697 9.10 -31.60 -3.57
N ASP A 698 9.94 -32.27 -2.79
CA ASP A 698 10.49 -33.59 -3.12
C ASP A 698 9.40 -34.66 -3.23
N TYR A 699 8.44 -34.64 -2.30
CA TYR A 699 7.29 -35.52 -2.31
C TYR A 699 6.44 -35.31 -3.58
N LEU A 700 6.06 -34.07 -3.89
CA LEU A 700 5.30 -33.76 -5.11
C LEU A 700 6.03 -34.21 -6.38
N LEU A 701 7.36 -34.12 -6.41
CA LEU A 701 8.19 -34.64 -7.50
C LEU A 701 8.22 -36.16 -7.59
N ASN A 702 8.17 -36.88 -6.46
CA ASN A 702 8.12 -38.34 -6.44
C ASN A 702 6.75 -38.88 -6.87
N HIS A 703 5.68 -38.14 -6.58
CA HIS A 703 4.30 -38.56 -6.83
C HIS A 703 3.71 -38.00 -8.15
N LEU A 704 4.58 -37.50 -9.05
CA LEU A 704 4.28 -37.17 -10.46
C LEU A 704 3.14 -36.17 -10.67
N VAL A 705 3.05 -35.15 -9.82
CA VAL A 705 2.04 -34.07 -9.92
C VAL A 705 2.60 -32.83 -10.63
N ILE A 706 3.87 -32.85 -11.05
CA ILE A 706 4.56 -31.65 -11.55
C ILE A 706 4.89 -31.72 -13.04
N THR A 707 4.55 -30.67 -13.79
CA THR A 707 4.90 -30.51 -15.21
C THR A 707 6.03 -29.51 -15.43
N VAL A 708 6.60 -29.51 -16.63
CA VAL A 708 7.64 -28.57 -17.06
C VAL A 708 7.14 -27.12 -16.92
N GLU A 709 5.92 -26.82 -17.37
CA GLU A 709 5.36 -25.47 -17.41
C GLU A 709 5.28 -24.83 -16.02
N GLN A 710 5.12 -25.64 -14.97
CA GLN A 710 5.01 -25.17 -13.60
C GLN A 710 6.32 -24.62 -13.04
N PHE A 711 7.47 -25.08 -13.56
CA PHE A 711 8.78 -24.51 -13.24
C PHE A 711 9.10 -23.22 -14.00
N SER A 712 8.33 -22.93 -15.06
CA SER A 712 8.49 -21.72 -15.88
C SER A 712 7.82 -20.48 -15.28
N SER A 713 7.07 -20.61 -14.18
CA SER A 713 6.43 -19.47 -13.53
C SER A 713 7.47 -18.48 -13.01
N LEU A 714 7.31 -17.21 -13.40
CA LEU A 714 8.15 -16.10 -12.97
C LEU A 714 7.36 -15.18 -12.06
N ALA A 715 7.97 -14.73 -10.97
CA ALA A 715 7.45 -13.57 -10.27
C ALA A 715 7.51 -12.35 -11.22
N GLU A 716 6.39 -11.67 -11.41
CA GLU A 716 6.26 -10.56 -12.38
C GLU A 716 6.36 -9.18 -11.71
N GLN A 717 6.23 -9.12 -10.38
CA GLN A 717 6.25 -7.91 -9.57
C GLN A 717 7.17 -8.04 -8.33
N ALA A 718 7.33 -6.92 -7.62
CA ALA A 718 8.12 -6.77 -6.39
C ALA A 718 9.62 -7.10 -6.54
N GLU A 719 10.30 -7.27 -5.41
CA GLU A 719 11.75 -7.57 -5.33
C GLU A 719 12.12 -8.91 -5.99
N ASP A 720 11.13 -9.80 -6.12
CA ASP A 720 11.30 -11.13 -6.71
C ASP A 720 11.21 -11.14 -8.24
N LYS A 721 10.95 -10.00 -8.88
CA LYS A 721 10.66 -9.94 -10.32
C LYS A 721 11.75 -10.62 -11.16
N GLY A 722 11.35 -11.59 -11.98
CA GLY A 722 12.23 -12.38 -12.84
C GLY A 722 12.82 -13.64 -12.19
N ILE A 723 12.44 -13.97 -10.95
CA ILE A 723 12.87 -15.19 -10.26
C ILE A 723 11.87 -16.33 -10.52
N ASN A 724 12.38 -17.47 -11.00
CA ASN A 724 11.64 -18.74 -11.05
C ASN A 724 12.11 -19.73 -9.97
N ILE A 725 11.44 -20.87 -9.88
CA ILE A 725 11.70 -21.92 -8.88
C ILE A 725 13.12 -22.48 -9.00
N LEU A 726 13.60 -22.74 -10.22
CA LEU A 726 14.94 -23.28 -10.45
C LEU A 726 16.03 -22.34 -9.91
N TRP A 727 15.84 -21.04 -10.08
CA TRP A 727 16.74 -20.03 -9.54
C TRP A 727 16.79 -20.06 -8.01
N ILE A 728 15.63 -20.24 -7.36
CA ILE A 728 15.54 -20.37 -5.90
C ILE A 728 16.27 -21.63 -5.42
N LEU A 729 16.09 -22.77 -6.10
CA LEU A 729 16.78 -24.02 -5.75
C LEU A 729 18.30 -23.86 -5.79
N VAL A 730 18.83 -23.22 -6.83
CA VAL A 730 20.27 -22.97 -6.96
C VAL A 730 20.76 -21.96 -5.92
N ARG A 731 20.00 -20.89 -5.64
CA ARG A 731 20.36 -19.93 -4.59
C ARG A 731 20.52 -20.59 -3.22
N TYR A 732 19.63 -21.52 -2.85
CA TYR A 732 19.65 -22.20 -1.57
C TYR A 732 20.40 -23.55 -1.59
N GLY A 733 21.17 -23.82 -2.64
CA GLY A 733 22.03 -25.01 -2.74
C GLY A 733 21.28 -26.35 -2.71
N GLN A 734 20.04 -26.40 -3.19
CA GLN A 734 19.21 -27.61 -3.20
C GLN A 734 19.56 -28.51 -4.40
N TRP A 735 20.81 -28.98 -4.42
CA TRP A 735 21.38 -29.73 -5.55
C TRP A 735 20.71 -31.07 -5.81
N GLY A 736 20.27 -31.78 -4.76
CA GLY A 736 19.57 -33.06 -4.89
C GLY A 736 18.27 -32.91 -5.68
N LEU A 737 17.46 -31.91 -5.32
CA LEU A 737 16.24 -31.56 -6.04
C LEU A 737 16.54 -31.11 -7.47
N PHE A 738 17.53 -30.23 -7.66
CA PHE A 738 17.89 -29.76 -9.00
C PHE A 738 18.33 -30.90 -9.93
N ARG A 739 19.14 -31.85 -9.43
CA ARG A 739 19.53 -33.05 -10.20
C ARG A 739 18.34 -33.92 -10.53
N LYS A 740 17.45 -34.15 -9.57
CA LYS A 740 16.23 -34.93 -9.80
C LYS A 740 15.36 -34.32 -10.91
N LEU A 741 15.22 -32.99 -10.93
CA LEU A 741 14.54 -32.29 -12.02
C LEU A 741 15.23 -32.48 -13.37
N LEU A 742 16.57 -32.44 -13.37
CA LEU A 742 17.37 -32.65 -14.56
C LEU A 742 17.28 -34.09 -15.09
N GLU A 743 17.32 -35.08 -14.20
CA GLU A 743 17.16 -36.51 -14.50
C GLU A 743 15.76 -36.82 -15.05
N GLN A 744 14.73 -36.19 -14.49
CA GLN A 744 13.34 -36.29 -14.94
C GLN A 744 13.05 -35.44 -16.19
N ARG A 745 14.05 -34.70 -16.73
CA ARG A 745 13.91 -33.81 -17.89
C ARG A 745 12.82 -32.73 -17.71
N LEU A 746 12.67 -32.23 -16.49
CA LEU A 746 11.73 -31.17 -16.14
C LEU A 746 12.33 -29.75 -16.30
N ILE A 747 13.59 -29.66 -16.73
CA ILE A 747 14.32 -28.40 -16.97
C ILE A 747 14.43 -28.16 -18.47
N THR A 748 14.01 -26.99 -18.95
CA THR A 748 14.23 -26.53 -20.34
C THR A 748 15.29 -25.42 -20.41
N SER A 749 15.77 -25.13 -21.63
CA SER A 749 16.66 -24.00 -21.88
C SER A 749 16.04 -22.68 -21.45
N GLU A 750 14.78 -22.45 -21.75
CA GLU A 750 14.10 -21.17 -21.50
C GLU A 750 13.98 -20.87 -20.00
N GLN A 751 13.89 -21.91 -19.16
CA GLN A 751 13.83 -21.76 -17.71
C GLN A 751 15.16 -21.36 -17.08
N LEU A 752 16.28 -21.43 -17.82
CA LEU A 752 17.61 -21.03 -17.35
C LEU A 752 17.96 -19.57 -17.68
N LEU A 753 17.18 -18.91 -18.54
CA LEU A 753 17.34 -17.50 -18.94
C LEU A 753 16.93 -16.47 -17.88
N PRO A 754 15.86 -16.66 -17.08
CA PRO A 754 15.37 -15.61 -16.21
C PRO A 754 16.42 -15.13 -15.20
N VAL A 755 16.38 -13.82 -14.95
CA VAL A 755 17.26 -13.13 -14.01
C VAL A 755 16.43 -12.26 -13.06
N PRO A 756 16.82 -12.15 -11.79
CA PRO A 756 16.25 -11.13 -10.91
C PRO A 756 16.45 -9.75 -11.53
N GLN A 757 15.38 -8.94 -11.54
CA GLN A 757 15.40 -7.57 -12.02
C GLN A 757 15.74 -6.55 -10.92
N GLN A 758 15.81 -6.99 -9.67
CA GLN A 758 16.09 -6.15 -8.50
C GLN A 758 16.96 -6.92 -7.49
N GLY A 759 17.51 -6.21 -6.50
CA GLY A 759 18.30 -6.77 -5.40
C GLY A 759 19.78 -7.04 -5.73
N GLU A 760 20.53 -7.54 -4.74
CA GLU A 760 21.99 -7.81 -4.86
C GLU A 760 22.35 -8.85 -5.92
N LEU A 761 21.38 -9.68 -6.31
CA LEU A 761 21.53 -10.73 -7.30
C LEU A 761 20.97 -10.33 -8.68
N GLN A 762 20.68 -9.04 -8.88
CA GLN A 762 20.15 -8.51 -10.12
C GLN A 762 21.06 -8.85 -11.33
N GLY A 763 20.45 -9.43 -12.36
CA GLY A 763 21.14 -9.82 -13.59
C GLY A 763 21.93 -11.13 -13.48
N LYS A 764 21.86 -11.88 -12.38
CA LYS A 764 22.52 -13.20 -12.24
C LYS A 764 21.55 -14.32 -12.61
N ASN A 765 21.79 -15.01 -13.72
CA ASN A 765 21.01 -16.20 -14.08
C ASN A 765 21.46 -17.45 -13.30
N ILE A 766 20.72 -18.54 -13.47
CA ILE A 766 21.00 -19.83 -12.82
C ILE A 766 22.43 -20.31 -13.10
N LEU A 767 22.89 -20.21 -14.34
CA LEU A 767 24.20 -20.69 -14.72
C LEU A 767 25.33 -19.93 -14.03
N LEU A 768 25.20 -18.60 -13.89
CA LEU A 768 26.19 -17.79 -13.19
C LEU A 768 26.24 -18.14 -11.70
N LEU A 769 25.08 -18.41 -11.09
CA LEU A 769 25.02 -18.89 -9.70
C LEU A 769 25.70 -20.26 -9.54
N LEU A 770 25.50 -21.21 -10.47
CA LEU A 770 26.20 -22.49 -10.45
C LEU A 770 27.72 -22.31 -10.49
N VAL A 771 28.21 -21.36 -11.30
CA VAL A 771 29.64 -21.03 -11.40
C VAL A 771 30.18 -20.45 -10.09
N PHE A 772 29.47 -19.48 -9.49
CA PHE A 772 29.89 -18.90 -8.20
C PHE A 772 29.85 -19.91 -7.05
N GLN A 773 28.91 -20.85 -7.07
CA GLN A 773 28.81 -21.93 -6.09
C GLN A 773 29.64 -23.18 -6.49
N CYS A 774 30.47 -23.08 -7.53
CA CYS A 774 31.38 -24.12 -8.00
C CYS A 774 30.71 -25.48 -8.31
N GLN A 775 29.46 -25.48 -8.77
CA GLN A 775 28.70 -26.68 -9.15
C GLN A 775 28.97 -27.11 -10.60
N TRP A 776 30.22 -27.50 -10.87
CA TRP A 776 30.70 -27.78 -12.22
C TRP A 776 30.09 -29.02 -12.87
N ASP A 777 29.71 -30.01 -12.06
CA ASP A 777 29.15 -31.26 -12.55
C ASP A 777 27.69 -31.10 -13.02
N ILE A 778 26.87 -30.32 -12.30
CA ILE A 778 25.55 -29.90 -12.76
C ILE A 778 25.66 -29.09 -14.05
N PHE A 779 26.59 -28.11 -14.09
CA PHE A 779 26.83 -27.32 -15.30
C PHE A 779 27.20 -28.21 -16.50
N THR A 780 28.10 -29.17 -16.28
CA THR A 780 28.52 -30.12 -17.32
C THR A 780 27.36 -30.97 -17.80
N GLU A 781 26.47 -31.38 -16.91
CA GLU A 781 25.28 -32.16 -17.28
C GLU A 781 24.27 -31.32 -18.09
N LEU A 782 24.01 -30.07 -17.70
CA LEU A 782 23.20 -29.13 -18.50
C LEU A 782 23.76 -28.94 -19.90
N LEU A 783 25.10 -28.86 -20.02
CA LEU A 783 25.79 -28.71 -21.30
C LEU A 783 25.70 -29.99 -22.16
N LYS A 784 25.81 -31.18 -21.55
CA LYS A 784 25.64 -32.47 -22.24
C LYS A 784 24.22 -32.65 -22.76
N GLN A 785 23.23 -32.23 -21.99
CA GLN A 785 21.81 -32.27 -22.37
C GLN A 785 21.41 -31.16 -23.35
N LYS A 786 22.36 -30.30 -23.76
CA LYS A 786 22.14 -29.17 -24.68
C LYS A 786 21.08 -28.18 -24.18
N LEU A 787 20.95 -28.02 -22.86
CA LEU A 787 20.06 -27.04 -22.25
C LEU A 787 20.69 -25.64 -22.20
N ILE A 788 22.00 -25.53 -22.41
CA ILE A 788 22.71 -24.26 -22.48
C ILE A 788 22.70 -23.75 -23.94
N ILE A 789 21.91 -22.71 -24.20
CA ILE A 789 21.95 -21.92 -25.44
C ILE A 789 22.87 -20.70 -25.34
N SER A 790 23.18 -20.07 -26.48
CA SER A 790 24.10 -18.92 -26.59
C SER A 790 23.63 -17.74 -25.73
N GLU A 791 22.33 -17.47 -25.69
CA GLU A 791 21.70 -16.36 -24.97
C GLU A 791 22.04 -16.37 -23.48
N HIS A 792 22.21 -17.55 -22.87
CA HIS A 792 22.61 -17.67 -21.46
C HIS A 792 23.98 -17.07 -21.16
N LEU A 793 24.89 -17.08 -22.15
CA LEU A 793 26.26 -16.58 -22.00
C LEU A 793 26.33 -15.05 -22.15
N SER A 794 25.30 -14.43 -22.73
CA SER A 794 25.20 -12.99 -22.94
C SER A 794 24.62 -12.24 -21.73
N ILE A 795 24.14 -12.95 -20.71
CA ILE A 795 23.59 -12.35 -19.49
C ILE A 795 24.74 -11.83 -18.61
N ILE A 796 24.60 -10.58 -18.13
CA ILE A 796 25.64 -9.88 -17.38
C ILE A 796 25.01 -9.21 -16.15
N PRO A 797 25.62 -9.38 -14.95
CA PRO A 797 25.21 -8.62 -13.77
C PRO A 797 25.38 -7.12 -14.01
N GLN A 798 24.33 -6.36 -13.69
CA GLN A 798 24.31 -4.91 -13.93
C GLN A 798 24.83 -4.10 -12.73
N TYR A 799 24.94 -4.73 -11.56
CA TYR A 799 25.26 -4.09 -10.28
C TYR A 799 26.28 -4.91 -9.48
N GLY A 800 26.82 -4.31 -8.42
CA GLY A 800 27.80 -4.93 -7.51
C GLY A 800 29.22 -5.02 -8.08
N GLN A 801 30.10 -5.69 -7.32
CA GLN A 801 31.50 -5.94 -7.72
C GLN A 801 31.62 -6.85 -8.95
N GLU A 802 30.54 -7.56 -9.26
CA GLU A 802 30.44 -8.48 -10.39
C GLU A 802 29.92 -7.79 -11.68
N LYS A 803 29.75 -6.46 -11.66
CA LYS A 803 29.29 -5.71 -12.81
C LYS A 803 30.22 -5.91 -14.02
N GLY A 804 29.65 -6.39 -15.12
CA GLY A 804 30.39 -6.66 -16.36
C GLY A 804 30.99 -8.07 -16.45
N LEU A 805 30.83 -8.92 -15.43
CA LEU A 805 31.30 -10.31 -15.49
C LEU A 805 30.36 -11.17 -16.34
N THR A 806 30.85 -11.71 -17.45
CA THR A 806 30.12 -12.74 -18.21
C THR A 806 30.34 -14.13 -17.63
N LEU A 807 29.42 -15.05 -17.94
CA LEU A 807 29.58 -16.47 -17.59
C LEU A 807 30.90 -17.04 -18.13
N LEU A 808 31.24 -16.71 -19.37
CA LEU A 808 32.49 -17.15 -20.00
C LEU A 808 33.72 -16.62 -19.26
N TRP A 809 33.70 -15.35 -18.86
CA TRP A 809 34.78 -14.77 -18.05
C TRP A 809 34.95 -15.55 -16.74
N CYS A 810 33.86 -15.81 -16.01
CA CYS A 810 33.91 -16.53 -14.74
C CYS A 810 34.44 -17.97 -14.93
N LEU A 811 34.00 -18.69 -15.97
CA LEU A 811 34.50 -20.03 -16.27
C LEU A 811 36.02 -20.04 -16.53
N THR A 812 36.53 -19.06 -17.27
CA THR A 812 37.97 -18.93 -17.50
C THR A 812 38.73 -18.56 -16.23
N HIS A 813 38.18 -17.68 -15.41
CA HIS A 813 38.78 -17.29 -14.13
C HIS A 813 38.90 -18.49 -13.16
N HIS A 814 37.84 -19.29 -13.06
CA HIS A 814 37.78 -20.52 -12.25
C HIS A 814 38.44 -21.74 -12.90
N ARG A 815 39.16 -21.54 -14.03
CA ARG A 815 39.96 -22.58 -14.71
C ARG A 815 39.16 -23.78 -15.22
N GLN A 816 37.91 -23.58 -15.60
CA GLN A 816 37.02 -24.64 -16.09
C GLN A 816 37.19 -24.87 -17.59
N TRP A 817 38.41 -25.27 -17.99
CA TRP A 817 38.81 -25.37 -19.38
C TRP A 817 38.03 -26.39 -20.19
N ASN A 818 37.63 -27.51 -19.56
CA ASN A 818 36.83 -28.53 -20.21
C ASN A 818 35.46 -27.98 -20.64
N ILE A 819 34.83 -27.18 -19.76
CA ILE A 819 33.55 -26.51 -20.05
C ILE A 819 33.75 -25.46 -21.15
N CYS A 820 34.75 -24.59 -21.04
CA CYS A 820 35.05 -23.59 -22.07
C CYS A 820 35.28 -24.23 -23.44
N LYS A 821 36.07 -25.31 -23.50
CA LYS A 821 36.34 -26.05 -24.74
C LYS A 821 35.06 -26.63 -25.34
N GLU A 822 34.19 -27.16 -24.50
CA GLU A 822 32.91 -27.71 -24.96
C GLU A 822 31.95 -26.62 -25.46
N LEU A 823 31.89 -25.46 -24.80
CA LEU A 823 31.13 -24.29 -25.27
C LEU A 823 31.61 -23.81 -26.66
N VAL A 824 32.93 -23.78 -26.88
CA VAL A 824 33.52 -23.46 -28.20
C VAL A 824 33.14 -24.50 -29.25
N ARG A 825 33.24 -25.80 -28.93
CA ARG A 825 32.91 -26.89 -29.85
C ARG A 825 31.43 -26.89 -30.26
N GLN A 826 30.55 -26.63 -29.31
CA GLN A 826 29.11 -26.51 -29.56
C GLN A 826 28.72 -25.19 -30.23
N LYS A 827 29.68 -24.29 -30.51
CA LYS A 827 29.47 -22.98 -31.14
C LYS A 827 28.49 -22.10 -30.38
N LEU A 828 28.49 -22.21 -29.05
CA LEU A 828 27.63 -21.40 -28.18
C LEU A 828 28.22 -20.02 -27.90
N ILE A 829 29.55 -19.85 -28.09
CA ILE A 829 30.24 -18.59 -27.84
C ILE A 829 30.13 -17.67 -29.06
N THR A 830 29.71 -16.43 -28.83
CA THR A 830 29.69 -15.38 -29.85
C THR A 830 30.89 -14.45 -29.72
N SER A 831 31.19 -13.68 -30.78
CA SER A 831 32.22 -12.64 -30.71
C SER A 831 31.88 -11.60 -29.63
N GLU A 832 30.63 -11.15 -29.53
CA GLU A 832 30.24 -10.13 -28.55
C GLU A 832 30.50 -10.57 -27.10
N GLN A 833 30.23 -11.84 -26.78
CA GLN A 833 30.45 -12.40 -25.45
C GLN A 833 31.93 -12.36 -25.00
N LEU A 834 32.86 -12.42 -25.95
CA LEU A 834 34.30 -12.32 -25.69
C LEU A 834 34.76 -10.87 -25.45
N SER A 835 33.95 -9.87 -25.79
CA SER A 835 34.29 -8.45 -25.62
C SER A 835 34.08 -7.95 -24.19
N PHE A 836 33.23 -8.61 -23.41
CA PHE A 836 32.92 -8.18 -22.05
C PHE A 836 34.08 -8.41 -21.09
N ALA A 837 34.26 -7.45 -20.19
CA ALA A 837 35.30 -7.45 -19.17
C ALA A 837 34.75 -6.85 -17.86
N PRO A 838 35.32 -7.21 -16.71
CA PRO A 838 35.01 -6.58 -15.43
C PRO A 838 35.17 -5.07 -15.53
N GLN A 839 34.20 -4.32 -14.99
CA GLN A 839 34.27 -2.85 -14.97
C GLN A 839 35.02 -2.32 -13.73
N GLN A 840 35.28 -3.18 -12.75
CA GLN A 840 35.90 -2.85 -11.47
C GLN A 840 36.83 -3.99 -11.01
N GLY A 841 37.67 -3.68 -10.02
CA GLY A 841 38.60 -4.64 -9.40
C GLY A 841 39.87 -4.91 -10.21
N PRO A 842 40.77 -5.76 -9.69
CA PRO A 842 42.12 -5.95 -10.21
C PRO A 842 42.17 -6.50 -11.65
N ASN A 843 41.07 -7.09 -12.12
CA ASN A 843 40.94 -7.63 -13.47
C ASN A 843 40.20 -6.67 -14.43
N LYS A 844 40.01 -5.41 -14.04
CA LYS A 844 39.29 -4.42 -14.84
C LYS A 844 39.93 -4.28 -16.23
N GLY A 845 39.10 -4.40 -17.26
CA GLY A 845 39.52 -4.31 -18.67
C GLY A 845 40.01 -5.60 -19.30
N GLY A 846 40.26 -6.66 -18.51
CA GLY A 846 40.66 -7.99 -19.00
C GLY A 846 39.45 -8.87 -19.33
N ASN A 847 39.22 -9.13 -20.62
CA ASN A 847 38.15 -10.01 -21.07
C ASN A 847 38.50 -11.51 -20.94
N ALA A 848 37.57 -12.40 -21.31
CA ALA A 848 37.78 -13.84 -21.22
C ALA A 848 38.96 -14.33 -22.10
N LEU A 849 39.20 -13.71 -23.26
CA LEU A 849 40.33 -14.04 -24.14
C LEU A 849 41.68 -13.68 -23.48
N TRP A 850 41.72 -12.55 -22.77
CA TRP A 850 42.88 -12.13 -21.98
C TRP A 850 43.20 -13.15 -20.89
N ILE A 851 42.21 -13.64 -20.16
CA ILE A 851 42.42 -14.68 -19.13
C ILE A 851 42.93 -15.98 -19.74
N LEU A 852 42.37 -16.41 -20.88
CA LEU A 852 42.85 -17.60 -21.58
C LEU A 852 44.33 -17.46 -21.97
N ALA A 853 44.74 -16.28 -22.44
CA ALA A 853 46.13 -16.02 -22.82
C ALA A 853 47.05 -15.98 -21.59
N TYR A 854 46.65 -15.25 -20.55
CA TYR A 854 47.37 -15.19 -19.28
C TYR A 854 47.55 -16.58 -18.63
N LYS A 855 46.54 -17.46 -18.74
CA LYS A 855 46.60 -18.85 -18.23
C LYS A 855 47.11 -19.87 -19.27
N CYS A 856 47.67 -19.40 -20.38
CA CYS A 856 48.31 -20.22 -21.41
C CYS A 856 47.40 -21.31 -22.03
N ARG A 857 46.12 -21.01 -22.25
CA ARG A 857 45.14 -21.93 -22.86
C ARG A 857 45.07 -21.76 -24.37
N TRP A 858 46.19 -22.03 -25.01
CA TRP A 858 46.41 -21.82 -26.44
C TRP A 858 45.48 -22.68 -27.31
N GLU A 859 45.12 -23.87 -26.86
CA GLU A 859 44.22 -24.77 -27.57
C GLU A 859 42.83 -24.19 -27.76
N ILE A 860 42.31 -23.48 -26.76
CA ILE A 860 41.00 -22.81 -26.82
C ILE A 860 41.10 -21.57 -27.71
N ILE A 861 42.17 -20.79 -27.56
CA ILE A 861 42.41 -19.59 -28.38
C ILE A 861 42.53 -19.96 -29.86
N GLU A 862 43.29 -21.01 -30.19
CA GLU A 862 43.46 -21.47 -31.57
C GLU A 862 42.12 -21.90 -32.19
N GLU A 863 41.25 -22.55 -31.41
CA GLU A 863 39.90 -22.94 -31.84
C GLU A 863 39.00 -21.71 -32.06
N LEU A 864 39.04 -20.72 -31.18
CA LEU A 864 38.33 -19.44 -31.34
C LEU A 864 38.78 -18.67 -32.59
N VAL A 865 40.10 -18.65 -32.87
CA VAL A 865 40.67 -18.06 -34.10
C VAL A 865 40.18 -18.81 -35.34
N GLN A 866 40.14 -20.15 -35.28
CA GLN A 866 39.67 -20.98 -36.40
C GLN A 866 38.20 -20.76 -36.70
N GLN A 867 37.37 -20.56 -35.68
CA GLN A 867 35.95 -20.24 -35.81
C GLN A 867 35.68 -18.77 -36.18
N LYS A 868 36.72 -17.92 -36.30
CA LYS A 868 36.62 -16.49 -36.60
C LYS A 868 35.75 -15.71 -35.59
N LEU A 869 35.78 -16.12 -34.31
CA LEU A 869 35.05 -15.45 -33.23
C LEU A 869 35.85 -14.30 -32.59
N ILE A 870 37.13 -14.16 -32.92
CA ILE A 870 38.00 -13.11 -32.37
C ILE A 870 37.95 -11.89 -33.30
N ILE A 871 37.70 -10.72 -32.72
CA ILE A 871 37.83 -9.42 -33.39
C ILE A 871 38.98 -8.62 -32.80
N GLN A 872 39.36 -7.53 -33.48
CA GLN A 872 40.47 -6.65 -33.06
C GLN A 872 40.33 -6.20 -31.60
N GLN A 873 39.14 -5.79 -31.17
CA GLN A 873 38.89 -5.32 -29.80
C GLN A 873 39.24 -6.37 -28.74
N HIS A 874 39.04 -7.66 -29.00
CA HIS A 874 39.35 -8.71 -28.03
C HIS A 874 40.85 -8.80 -27.75
N ILE A 875 41.66 -8.60 -28.79
CA ILE A 875 43.13 -8.66 -28.71
C ILE A 875 43.67 -7.43 -27.97
N SER A 876 43.02 -6.28 -28.14
CA SER A 876 43.36 -5.01 -27.48
C SER A 876 43.02 -4.98 -25.98
N SER A 877 42.24 -5.94 -25.46
CA SER A 877 41.91 -6.00 -24.04
C SER A 877 43.18 -6.10 -23.19
N MET A 878 43.22 -5.32 -22.12
CA MET A 878 44.35 -5.22 -21.19
C MET A 878 43.85 -4.84 -19.80
N LEU A 879 44.59 -5.21 -18.75
CA LEU A 879 44.27 -4.75 -17.40
C LEU A 879 44.58 -3.26 -17.24
N HIS A 880 43.72 -2.58 -16.50
CA HIS A 880 43.92 -1.17 -16.14
C HIS A 880 44.69 -0.98 -14.83
N GLU A 881 44.91 -2.03 -14.06
CA GLU A 881 45.64 -2.01 -12.79
C GLU A 881 46.32 -3.37 -12.53
N GLY A 882 47.27 -3.41 -11.59
CA GLY A 882 48.03 -4.62 -11.22
C GLY A 882 49.34 -4.82 -12.01
N ASP A 883 50.05 -5.90 -11.69
CA ASP A 883 51.39 -6.19 -12.24
C ASP A 883 51.37 -6.44 -13.76
N GLU A 884 50.23 -6.88 -14.28
CA GLU A 884 50.02 -7.18 -15.70
C GLU A 884 49.40 -5.98 -16.47
N GLN A 885 49.40 -4.78 -15.86
CA GLN A 885 48.87 -3.57 -16.49
C GLN A 885 49.65 -3.23 -17.77
N GLY A 886 48.91 -2.94 -18.84
CA GLY A 886 49.47 -2.61 -20.16
C GLY A 886 49.82 -3.82 -21.02
N ILE A 887 49.61 -5.05 -20.52
CA ILE A 887 49.79 -6.28 -21.30
C ILE A 887 48.48 -6.68 -21.96
N ASN A 888 48.49 -6.81 -23.29
CA ASN A 888 47.34 -7.27 -24.06
C ASN A 888 47.50 -8.76 -24.49
N VAL A 889 46.47 -9.33 -25.12
CA VAL A 889 46.47 -10.75 -25.56
C VAL A 889 47.66 -11.05 -26.48
N LEU A 890 47.97 -10.13 -27.39
CA LEU A 890 49.06 -10.30 -28.36
C LEU A 890 50.43 -10.36 -27.69
N SER A 891 50.61 -9.60 -26.62
CA SER A 891 51.83 -9.60 -25.80
C SER A 891 52.06 -10.98 -25.16
N PHE A 892 51.03 -11.57 -24.53
CA PHE A 892 51.13 -12.93 -23.99
C PHE A 892 51.46 -13.97 -25.06
N LEU A 893 50.81 -13.91 -26.22
CA LEU A 893 51.11 -14.82 -27.33
C LEU A 893 52.59 -14.71 -27.75
N ALA A 894 53.16 -13.50 -27.76
CA ALA A 894 54.53 -13.29 -28.13
C ALA A 894 55.52 -13.75 -27.04
N TYR A 895 55.25 -13.45 -25.78
CA TYR A 895 56.09 -13.89 -24.65
C TYR A 895 56.13 -15.41 -24.53
N HIS A 896 55.00 -16.08 -24.78
CA HIS A 896 54.90 -17.54 -24.74
C HIS A 896 55.11 -18.22 -26.10
N ARG A 897 55.65 -17.52 -27.09
CA ARG A 897 56.08 -18.08 -28.39
C ARG A 897 54.98 -18.77 -29.20
N GLN A 898 53.75 -18.27 -29.11
CA GLN A 898 52.59 -18.79 -29.84
C GLN A 898 52.52 -18.22 -31.27
N TRP A 899 53.61 -18.40 -32.04
CA TRP A 899 53.80 -17.78 -33.36
C TRP A 899 52.73 -18.17 -34.36
N ARG A 900 52.26 -19.43 -34.33
CA ARG A 900 51.20 -19.92 -35.22
C ARG A 900 49.88 -19.18 -35.02
N ILE A 901 49.54 -18.83 -33.77
CA ILE A 901 48.32 -18.08 -33.46
C ILE A 901 48.49 -16.64 -33.96
N ILE A 902 49.64 -16.01 -33.71
CA ILE A 902 49.96 -14.66 -34.20
C ILE A 902 49.87 -14.60 -35.72
N GLU A 903 50.45 -15.57 -36.43
CA GLU A 903 50.39 -15.66 -37.89
C GLU A 903 48.93 -15.76 -38.39
N LYS A 904 48.10 -16.59 -37.76
CA LYS A 904 46.68 -16.70 -38.10
C LYS A 904 45.92 -15.39 -37.88
N LEU A 905 46.15 -14.72 -36.74
CA LEU A 905 45.55 -13.41 -36.43
C LEU A 905 46.00 -12.32 -37.43
N LEU A 906 47.27 -12.34 -37.82
CA LEU A 906 47.84 -11.41 -38.78
C LEU A 906 47.26 -11.60 -40.19
N ARG A 907 47.12 -12.86 -40.64
CA ARG A 907 46.46 -13.19 -41.91
C ARG A 907 44.98 -12.80 -41.92
N GLN A 908 44.31 -12.86 -40.77
CA GLN A 908 42.92 -12.40 -40.61
C GLN A 908 42.80 -10.87 -40.45
N LYS A 909 43.91 -10.12 -40.50
CA LYS A 909 43.95 -8.66 -40.32
C LYS A 909 43.35 -8.19 -38.99
N LEU A 910 43.52 -9.00 -37.94
CA LEU A 910 43.03 -8.69 -36.59
C LEU A 910 44.05 -7.95 -35.72
N ILE A 911 45.30 -7.86 -36.18
CA ILE A 911 46.37 -7.15 -35.48
C ILE A 911 46.41 -5.68 -35.92
N THR A 912 46.44 -4.75 -34.96
CA THR A 912 46.58 -3.32 -35.22
C THR A 912 47.94 -2.79 -34.75
N SER A 913 48.33 -1.62 -35.24
CA SER A 913 49.55 -0.95 -34.77
C SER A 913 49.48 -0.60 -33.28
N GLU A 914 48.33 -0.19 -32.77
CA GLU A 914 48.14 0.13 -31.35
C GLU A 914 48.42 -1.08 -30.45
N GLN A 915 47.91 -2.27 -30.82
CA GLN A 915 48.14 -3.51 -30.06
C GLN A 915 49.61 -3.90 -29.99
N LEU A 916 50.40 -3.59 -31.03
CA LEU A 916 51.84 -3.85 -31.05
C LEU A 916 52.62 -2.88 -30.15
N SER A 917 52.04 -1.73 -29.82
CA SER A 917 52.65 -0.69 -28.99
C SER A 917 52.43 -0.90 -27.48
N CYS A 918 51.54 -1.82 -27.09
CA CYS A 918 51.30 -2.15 -25.69
C CYS A 918 52.60 -2.63 -25.02
N VAL A 919 52.87 -2.10 -23.82
CA VAL A 919 54.03 -2.44 -23.01
C VAL A 919 53.59 -2.69 -21.56
N PRO A 920 54.16 -3.70 -20.87
CA PRO A 920 54.00 -3.83 -19.43
C PRO A 920 54.49 -2.57 -18.74
N LEU A 921 53.70 -2.04 -17.81
CA LEU A 921 54.09 -0.86 -17.02
C LEU A 921 55.00 -1.22 -15.85
N GLN A 922 55.02 -2.50 -15.44
CA GLN A 922 55.80 -3.01 -14.32
C GLN A 922 56.35 -4.41 -14.66
N GLY A 923 57.16 -4.99 -13.76
CA GLY A 923 57.65 -6.36 -13.87
C GLY A 923 58.74 -6.61 -14.94
N PRO A 924 59.19 -7.88 -15.10
CA PRO A 924 60.14 -8.44 -16.08
C PRO A 924 60.59 -7.59 -17.24
N GLU A 925 59.52 -7.22 -17.90
CA GLU A 925 59.37 -6.95 -19.31
C GLU A 925 58.86 -5.52 -19.47
N GLN A 926 59.01 -4.69 -18.42
CA GLN A 926 58.64 -3.29 -18.48
C GLN A 926 59.26 -2.64 -19.72
N ASN A 927 58.43 -1.91 -20.48
CA ASN A 927 58.77 -1.24 -21.74
C ASN A 927 59.10 -2.18 -22.93
N VAL A 928 58.92 -3.50 -22.80
CA VAL A 928 59.00 -4.44 -23.91
C VAL A 928 57.66 -4.50 -24.62
N ASN A 929 57.66 -4.30 -25.94
CA ASN A 929 56.48 -4.47 -26.76
C ASN A 929 56.56 -5.78 -27.57
N VAL A 930 55.47 -6.13 -28.25
CA VAL A 930 55.36 -7.35 -29.08
C VAL A 930 56.49 -7.44 -30.11
N LEU A 931 56.83 -6.32 -30.75
CA LEU A 931 57.85 -6.28 -31.78
C LEU A 931 59.24 -6.61 -31.24
N TRP A 932 59.57 -6.13 -30.05
CA TRP A 932 60.80 -6.48 -29.35
C TRP A 932 60.85 -7.99 -29.03
N ALA A 933 59.74 -8.56 -28.55
CA ALA A 933 59.65 -10.00 -28.27
C ALA A 933 59.86 -10.86 -29.53
N LEU A 934 59.26 -10.47 -30.67
CA LEU A 934 59.47 -11.12 -31.96
C LEU A 934 60.94 -11.06 -32.40
N ALA A 935 61.58 -9.89 -32.27
CA ALA A 935 62.98 -9.71 -32.67
C ALA A 935 63.94 -10.50 -31.76
N CYS A 936 63.65 -10.56 -30.46
CA CYS A 936 64.44 -11.33 -29.50
C CYS A 936 64.38 -12.84 -29.78
N ASN A 937 63.23 -13.34 -30.24
CA ASN A 937 63.01 -14.75 -30.58
C ASN A 937 63.18 -15.08 -32.08
N HIS A 938 63.82 -14.19 -32.85
CA HIS A 938 64.18 -14.40 -34.25
C HIS A 938 63.00 -14.68 -35.19
N GLN A 939 61.83 -14.13 -34.90
CA GLN A 939 60.62 -14.29 -35.72
C GLN A 939 60.57 -13.29 -36.89
N TRP A 940 61.59 -13.34 -37.74
CA TRP A 940 61.80 -12.38 -38.83
C TRP A 940 60.67 -12.38 -39.86
N GLY A 941 60.08 -13.56 -40.15
CA GLY A 941 58.95 -13.69 -41.07
C GLY A 941 57.73 -12.88 -40.62
N LEU A 942 57.39 -12.95 -39.33
CA LEU A 942 56.29 -12.17 -38.75
C LEU A 942 56.60 -10.67 -38.75
N ILE A 943 57.84 -10.27 -38.45
CA ILE A 943 58.25 -8.85 -38.52
C ILE A 943 58.12 -8.31 -39.95
N ASN A 944 58.54 -9.09 -40.95
CA ASN A 944 58.38 -8.74 -42.36
C ASN A 944 56.90 -8.61 -42.75
N GLU A 945 56.04 -9.53 -42.31
CA GLU A 945 54.61 -9.47 -42.60
C GLU A 945 53.96 -8.23 -41.93
N LEU A 946 54.32 -7.92 -40.68
CA LEU A 946 53.89 -6.69 -40.00
C LEU A 946 54.34 -5.42 -40.75
N LEU A 947 55.57 -5.41 -41.31
CA LEU A 947 56.09 -4.32 -42.13
C LEU A 947 55.35 -4.16 -43.45
N GLN A 948 55.05 -5.27 -44.12
CA GLN A 948 54.31 -5.27 -45.38
C GLN A 948 52.88 -4.76 -45.17
N GLN A 949 52.26 -5.10 -44.05
CA GLN A 949 50.94 -4.59 -43.66
C GLN A 949 50.97 -3.16 -43.08
N LYS A 950 52.16 -2.52 -42.99
CA LYS A 950 52.36 -1.17 -42.45
C LYS A 950 51.83 -1.00 -41.00
N LEU A 951 51.92 -2.06 -40.19
CA LEU A 951 51.49 -2.04 -38.79
C LEU A 951 52.58 -1.54 -37.83
N ILE A 952 53.84 -1.53 -38.28
CA ILE A 952 54.96 -1.05 -37.47
C ILE A 952 55.02 0.48 -37.48
N THR A 953 55.15 1.08 -36.30
CA THR A 953 55.33 2.53 -36.13
C THR A 953 56.72 2.86 -35.60
N SER A 954 57.14 4.11 -35.79
CA SER A 954 58.42 4.60 -35.27
C SER A 954 58.53 4.38 -33.75
N ALA A 955 57.49 4.73 -32.98
CA ALA A 955 57.51 4.65 -31.52
C ALA A 955 57.76 3.22 -30.99
N GLN A 956 57.26 2.19 -31.69
CA GLN A 956 57.46 0.80 -31.30
C GLN A 956 58.92 0.35 -31.39
N LEU A 957 59.73 0.99 -32.23
CA LEU A 957 61.15 0.65 -32.35
C LEU A 957 61.97 1.15 -31.16
N SER A 958 61.46 2.13 -30.39
CA SER A 958 62.10 2.70 -29.21
C SER A 958 61.96 1.85 -27.95
N SER A 959 61.11 0.84 -27.94
CA SER A 959 60.91 -0.05 -26.78
C SER A 959 62.23 -0.71 -26.36
N THR A 960 62.61 -0.55 -25.10
CA THR A 960 63.84 -1.08 -24.50
C THR A 960 63.54 -1.67 -23.14
N LEU A 961 64.27 -2.70 -22.72
CA LEU A 961 64.17 -3.20 -21.36
C LEU A 961 64.67 -2.14 -20.36
N SER A 962 63.94 -1.95 -19.27
CA SER A 962 64.33 -1.07 -18.17
C SER A 962 65.51 -1.61 -17.36
N TYR A 963 65.74 -2.93 -17.36
CA TYR A 963 66.77 -3.58 -16.53
C TYR A 963 67.23 -4.92 -17.12
N GLY A 964 68.21 -5.55 -16.45
CA GLY A 964 68.83 -6.80 -16.89
C GLY A 964 69.86 -6.63 -18.01
N PRO A 965 70.43 -7.74 -18.52
CA PRO A 965 71.53 -7.73 -19.50
C PRO A 965 71.13 -7.17 -20.87
N SER A 966 69.83 -6.92 -21.08
CA SER A 966 69.31 -6.31 -22.30
C SER A 966 68.80 -4.88 -22.10
N GLN A 967 69.13 -4.25 -20.97
CA GLN A 967 68.75 -2.87 -20.69
C GLN A 967 69.23 -1.91 -21.79
N GLY A 968 68.31 -1.06 -22.27
CA GLY A 968 68.60 -0.06 -23.30
C GLY A 968 68.78 -0.62 -24.73
N LYS A 969 68.58 -1.92 -24.95
CA LYS A 969 68.64 -2.52 -26.31
C LYS A 969 67.26 -2.48 -26.94
N ASN A 970 67.13 -1.70 -28.00
CA ASN A 970 65.86 -1.53 -28.71
C ASN A 970 65.69 -2.57 -29.84
N VAL A 971 64.55 -2.56 -30.54
CA VAL A 971 64.26 -3.51 -31.63
C VAL A 971 65.33 -3.44 -32.73
N LEU A 972 65.73 -2.22 -33.09
CA LEU A 972 66.71 -1.97 -34.16
C LEU A 972 68.09 -2.55 -33.81
N TRP A 973 68.48 -2.49 -32.54
CA TRP A 973 69.68 -3.12 -32.02
C TRP A 973 69.64 -4.63 -32.17
N LEU A 974 68.50 -5.28 -31.87
CA LEU A 974 68.34 -6.73 -32.03
C LEU A 974 68.44 -7.14 -33.50
N LEU A 975 67.80 -6.40 -34.41
CA LEU A 975 67.88 -6.64 -35.85
C LEU A 975 69.32 -6.50 -36.36
N ALA A 976 70.03 -5.45 -35.95
CA ALA A 976 71.41 -5.19 -36.39
C ALA A 976 72.37 -6.26 -35.85
N ARG A 977 72.20 -6.68 -34.59
CA ARG A 977 72.98 -7.78 -33.99
C ARG A 977 72.81 -9.08 -34.77
N HIS A 978 71.59 -9.37 -35.21
CA HIS A 978 71.26 -10.60 -35.93
C HIS A 978 71.35 -10.44 -37.46
N GLN A 979 71.97 -9.36 -37.94
CA GLN A 979 72.25 -9.11 -39.36
C GLN A 979 71.00 -9.11 -40.25
N GLN A 980 69.85 -8.68 -39.71
CA GLN A 980 68.59 -8.59 -40.44
C GLN A 980 68.51 -7.28 -41.23
N TRP A 981 69.44 -7.13 -42.17
CA TRP A 981 69.65 -5.89 -42.93
C TRP A 981 68.46 -5.52 -43.81
N GLU A 982 67.79 -6.51 -44.41
CA GLU A 982 66.60 -6.29 -45.26
C GLU A 982 65.45 -5.65 -44.47
N ILE A 983 65.23 -6.10 -43.24
CA ILE A 983 64.22 -5.53 -42.33
C ILE A 983 64.60 -4.09 -41.97
N ILE A 984 65.87 -3.83 -41.67
CA ILE A 984 66.37 -2.49 -41.35
C ILE A 984 66.21 -1.54 -42.54
N GLU A 985 66.53 -2.00 -43.75
CA GLU A 985 66.35 -1.24 -44.98
C GLU A 985 64.87 -0.95 -45.25
N ALA A 986 63.99 -1.94 -45.05
CA ALA A 986 62.55 -1.75 -45.18
C ALA A 986 62.00 -0.72 -44.17
N LEU A 987 62.46 -0.75 -42.92
CA LEU A 987 62.10 0.23 -41.88
C LEU A 987 62.55 1.65 -42.27
N LEU A 988 63.76 1.78 -42.84
CA LEU A 988 64.28 3.06 -43.34
C LEU A 988 63.47 3.57 -44.52
N ARG A 989 63.18 2.73 -45.51
CA ARG A 989 62.36 3.11 -46.68
C ARG A 989 60.97 3.60 -46.26
N GLN A 990 60.39 3.05 -45.19
CA GLN A 990 59.12 3.50 -44.63
C GLN A 990 59.25 4.73 -43.71
N LYS A 991 60.46 5.29 -43.55
CA LYS A 991 60.77 6.43 -42.67
C LYS A 991 60.36 6.21 -41.20
N LEU A 992 60.45 4.96 -40.74
CA LEU A 992 60.11 4.59 -39.36
C LEU A 992 61.30 4.71 -38.40
N VAL A 993 62.53 4.84 -38.91
CA VAL A 993 63.74 4.96 -38.09
C VAL A 993 64.04 6.42 -37.80
N THR A 994 64.29 6.76 -36.53
CA THR A 994 64.72 8.09 -36.09
C THR A 994 66.17 8.06 -35.62
N SER A 995 66.77 9.24 -35.46
CA SER A 995 68.11 9.39 -34.90
C SER A 995 68.20 8.87 -33.46
N GLU A 996 67.11 8.95 -32.69
CA GLU A 996 66.99 8.42 -31.33
C GLU A 996 67.11 6.89 -31.29
N HIS A 997 66.51 6.18 -32.25
CA HIS A 997 66.63 4.73 -32.33
C HIS A 997 68.09 4.27 -32.51
N LEU A 998 68.89 5.05 -33.25
CA LEU A 998 70.29 4.76 -33.58
C LEU A 998 71.24 5.08 -32.43
N SER A 999 70.91 6.10 -31.62
CA SER A 999 71.73 6.60 -30.53
C SER A 999 71.52 5.87 -29.21
N SER A 1000 70.46 5.05 -29.09
CA SER A 1000 70.25 4.18 -27.93
C SER A 1000 71.49 3.30 -27.67
N SER A 1001 72.24 3.66 -26.63
CA SER A 1001 73.44 2.95 -26.20
C SER A 1001 73.09 2.15 -24.94
N PRO A 1002 73.41 0.84 -24.88
CA PRO A 1002 73.21 0.09 -23.65
C PRO A 1002 74.01 0.76 -22.53
N LYS A 1003 73.32 1.23 -21.48
CA LYS A 1003 73.99 1.79 -20.30
C LYS A 1003 74.94 0.71 -19.76
N LYS A 1004 76.23 1.02 -19.59
CA LYS A 1004 77.18 0.10 -18.94
C LYS A 1004 76.69 -0.16 -17.51
N GLN A 1005 76.11 -1.33 -17.25
CA GLN A 1005 75.80 -1.74 -15.89
C GLN A 1005 77.11 -2.05 -15.14
N THR A 1006 77.55 -1.14 -14.30
CA THR A 1006 78.57 -1.39 -13.28
C THR A 1006 77.89 -1.99 -12.04
N SER A 1007 77.59 -3.30 -12.05
CA SER A 1007 77.27 -4.03 -10.82
C SER A 1007 78.26 -5.17 -10.63
N LEU A 1008 78.82 -5.26 -9.41
CA LEU A 1008 79.86 -6.21 -9.01
C LEU A 1008 79.42 -7.68 -9.08
N LEU A 1009 78.12 -7.97 -9.21
CA LEU A 1009 77.59 -9.34 -9.24
C LEU A 1009 77.56 -10.01 -10.62
N SER A 1010 77.76 -9.28 -11.73
CA SER A 1010 77.78 -9.87 -13.08
C SER A 1010 79.14 -10.49 -13.48
N TYR A 1011 80.16 -10.37 -12.62
CA TYR A 1011 81.54 -10.74 -12.92
C TYR A 1011 81.78 -12.25 -13.06
N PHE A 1012 80.87 -13.12 -12.58
CA PHE A 1012 81.14 -14.56 -12.50
C PHE A 1012 80.49 -15.48 -13.55
N ILE A 1013 79.62 -15.00 -14.45
CA ILE A 1013 78.90 -15.93 -15.40
C ILE A 1013 79.12 -15.63 -16.90
N ILE A 1014 79.80 -14.56 -17.33
CA ILE A 1014 79.96 -14.28 -18.77
C ILE A 1014 81.44 -14.17 -19.18
N ASN A 1015 82.06 -15.30 -19.52
CA ASN A 1015 83.45 -15.34 -20.02
C ASN A 1015 83.60 -15.66 -21.53
N LYS A 1016 82.55 -15.48 -22.34
CA LYS A 1016 82.66 -15.60 -23.82
C LYS A 1016 81.92 -14.55 -24.67
N ARG A 1017 81.30 -13.52 -24.09
CA ARG A 1017 80.50 -12.53 -24.86
C ARG A 1017 80.84 -11.04 -24.62
N LYS A 1018 82.07 -10.71 -24.19
CA LYS A 1018 82.49 -9.31 -23.95
C LYS A 1018 82.65 -8.44 -25.23
N LYS A 1019 82.56 -9.00 -26.45
CA LYS A 1019 82.83 -8.23 -27.68
C LYS A 1019 81.71 -7.27 -28.11
N ASP A 1020 80.49 -7.40 -27.57
CA ASP A 1020 79.32 -6.63 -28.04
C ASP A 1020 78.69 -5.73 -26.97
N GLU A 1021 79.22 -5.73 -25.74
CA GLU A 1021 78.75 -4.86 -24.66
C GLU A 1021 79.21 -3.41 -24.90
N GLY A 1022 78.26 -2.48 -25.05
CA GLY A 1022 78.51 -1.07 -25.36
C GLY A 1022 78.47 -0.69 -26.85
N LYS A 1023 78.21 -1.65 -27.74
CA LYS A 1023 77.95 -1.40 -29.16
C LYS A 1023 76.52 -0.87 -29.35
N ASN A 1024 76.35 0.28 -29.99
CA ASN A 1024 75.05 0.78 -30.47
C ASN A 1024 74.76 0.27 -31.90
N VAL A 1025 73.57 0.55 -32.44
CA VAL A 1025 73.16 0.11 -33.79
C VAL A 1025 74.18 0.49 -34.87
N LEU A 1026 74.69 1.72 -34.81
CA LEU A 1026 75.65 2.25 -35.78
C LEU A 1026 76.98 1.51 -35.78
N SER A 1027 77.43 1.03 -34.62
CA SER A 1027 78.65 0.23 -34.51
C SER A 1027 78.51 -1.16 -35.14
N PHE A 1028 77.32 -1.78 -35.10
CA PHE A 1028 77.06 -3.03 -35.82
C PHE A 1028 77.04 -2.81 -37.34
N LEU A 1029 76.40 -1.73 -37.81
CA LEU A 1029 76.39 -1.37 -39.22
C LEU A 1029 77.80 -1.13 -39.78
N ALA A 1030 78.65 -0.44 -39.01
CA ALA A 1030 80.05 -0.18 -39.36
C ALA A 1030 80.88 -1.47 -39.40
N ALA A 1031 80.71 -2.35 -38.40
CA ALA A 1031 81.43 -3.62 -38.31
C ALA A 1031 81.09 -4.60 -39.45
N HIS A 1032 79.87 -4.54 -40.00
CA HIS A 1032 79.41 -5.42 -41.08
C HIS A 1032 79.41 -4.76 -42.48
N HIS A 1033 80.08 -3.61 -42.64
CA HIS A 1033 80.27 -2.91 -43.91
C HIS A 1033 78.99 -2.64 -44.73
N GLN A 1034 77.87 -2.33 -44.07
CA GLN A 1034 76.57 -2.08 -44.73
C GLN A 1034 76.48 -0.69 -45.36
N ARG A 1035 77.30 -0.44 -46.40
CA ARG A 1035 77.44 0.87 -47.06
C ARG A 1035 76.13 1.43 -47.62
N HIS A 1036 75.21 0.59 -48.07
CA HIS A 1036 73.93 1.01 -48.61
C HIS A 1036 73.00 1.56 -47.52
N ILE A 1037 72.92 0.91 -46.34
CA ILE A 1037 72.17 1.41 -45.18
C ILE A 1037 72.72 2.77 -44.72
N PHE A 1038 74.05 2.94 -44.70
CA PHE A 1038 74.66 4.24 -44.36
C PHE A 1038 74.31 5.35 -45.34
N LYS A 1039 74.22 5.05 -46.65
CA LYS A 1039 73.76 6.02 -47.65
C LYS A 1039 72.31 6.43 -47.39
N GLU A 1040 71.44 5.47 -47.10
CA GLU A 1040 70.02 5.72 -46.81
C GLU A 1040 69.85 6.54 -45.52
N LEU A 1041 70.58 6.19 -44.45
CA LEU A 1041 70.60 6.95 -43.19
C LEU A 1041 71.07 8.40 -43.39
N SER A 1042 72.08 8.61 -44.23
CA SER A 1042 72.57 9.95 -44.57
C SER A 1042 71.57 10.71 -45.44
N ALA A 1043 70.90 10.04 -46.39
CA ALA A 1043 69.90 10.66 -47.26
C ALA A 1043 68.67 11.13 -46.47
N GLN A 1044 68.34 10.46 -45.37
CA GLN A 1044 67.25 10.83 -44.46
C GLN A 1044 67.68 11.79 -43.33
N ASN A 1045 68.93 12.29 -43.34
CA ASN A 1045 69.51 13.15 -42.30
C ASN A 1045 69.46 12.54 -40.87
N LEU A 1046 69.46 11.21 -40.75
CA LEU A 1046 69.40 10.52 -39.45
C LEU A 1046 70.77 10.41 -38.76
N ILE A 1047 71.85 10.55 -39.53
CA ILE A 1047 73.23 10.59 -39.03
C ILE A 1047 74.01 11.72 -39.71
N THR A 1048 74.91 12.35 -38.97
CA THR A 1048 75.80 13.37 -39.54
C THR A 1048 77.03 12.74 -40.19
N LEU A 1049 77.63 13.44 -41.15
CA LEU A 1049 78.93 13.07 -41.74
C LEU A 1049 80.03 12.89 -40.68
N GLU A 1050 79.92 13.59 -39.55
CA GLU A 1050 80.83 13.52 -38.41
C GLU A 1050 80.61 12.25 -37.54
N GLN A 1051 79.36 11.85 -37.36
CA GLN A 1051 79.04 10.55 -36.75
C GLN A 1051 79.52 9.39 -37.63
N LEU A 1052 79.39 9.52 -38.95
CA LEU A 1052 79.86 8.51 -39.91
C LEU A 1052 81.40 8.37 -39.92
N SER A 1053 82.12 9.48 -39.77
CA SER A 1053 83.59 9.49 -39.75
C SER A 1053 84.18 8.95 -38.45
N SER A 1054 83.51 9.16 -37.31
CA SER A 1054 83.93 8.66 -35.99
C SER A 1054 83.70 7.16 -35.77
N LEU A 1055 82.78 6.54 -36.52
CA LEU A 1055 82.50 5.09 -36.46
C LEU A 1055 83.48 4.24 -37.28
N CYS A 1056 84.28 4.86 -38.14
CA CYS A 1056 85.31 4.18 -38.91
C CYS A 1056 86.58 4.05 -38.05
N PRO A 1057 87.06 2.83 -37.73
CA PRO A 1057 88.23 2.66 -36.86
C PRO A 1057 89.44 3.41 -37.42
N PRO A 1058 90.17 4.16 -36.59
CA PRO A 1058 91.40 4.79 -37.03
C PRO A 1058 92.48 3.72 -37.18
N LYS A 1059 92.77 3.43 -38.46
CA LYS A 1059 94.00 2.83 -39.05
C LYS A 1059 93.92 1.34 -39.41
N GLU A 1060 93.99 1.09 -40.72
CA GLU A 1060 95.25 0.60 -41.29
C GLU A 1060 95.41 1.08 -42.75
N LYS A 1061 96.67 1.31 -43.12
CA LYS A 1061 97.11 2.01 -44.33
C LYS A 1061 96.64 1.31 -45.60
N GLN A 1062 95.59 1.82 -46.22
CA GLN A 1062 95.50 2.00 -47.67
C GLN A 1062 94.21 2.77 -47.96
N VAL A 1063 94.33 3.78 -48.81
CA VAL A 1063 93.25 4.47 -49.57
C VAL A 1063 93.41 5.99 -49.47
N LYS A 1064 94.38 6.46 -50.26
CA LYS A 1064 94.37 7.78 -50.91
C LYS A 1064 93.39 7.81 -52.11
N LYS A 1065 92.40 6.91 -52.17
CA LYS A 1065 91.51 6.69 -53.34
C LYS A 1065 89.99 6.66 -53.07
N CYS A 1066 89.49 6.81 -51.83
CA CYS A 1066 88.03 6.88 -51.56
C CYS A 1066 87.52 8.31 -51.38
N LYS A 1067 88.38 9.28 -51.03
CA LYS A 1067 87.98 10.68 -50.86
C LYS A 1067 87.61 11.40 -52.17
N GLN A 1068 87.80 10.78 -53.33
CA GLN A 1068 87.55 11.39 -54.65
C GLN A 1068 86.36 10.81 -55.45
N ARG A 1069 85.59 9.83 -54.93
CA ARG A 1069 84.47 9.22 -55.68
C ARG A 1069 83.08 9.39 -55.06
N LEU A 1070 82.95 10.15 -53.97
CA LEU A 1070 81.64 10.46 -53.34
C LEU A 1070 81.26 11.95 -53.41
N PHE A 1071 82.09 12.79 -54.04
CA PHE A 1071 81.92 14.25 -54.10
C PHE A 1071 81.66 14.81 -55.51
N LYS A 1072 81.33 13.99 -56.52
CA LYS A 1072 81.09 14.48 -57.89
C LYS A 1072 79.64 14.44 -58.39
N ASP A 1073 78.71 13.78 -57.72
CA ASP A 1073 77.36 13.56 -58.28
C ASP A 1073 76.26 14.45 -57.69
N HIS A 1074 76.60 15.46 -56.90
CA HIS A 1074 75.62 16.37 -56.28
C HIS A 1074 75.67 17.83 -56.76
N ALA A 1075 76.46 18.14 -57.80
CA ALA A 1075 76.64 19.51 -58.30
C ALA A 1075 76.14 19.74 -59.74
N GLN A 1076 75.21 18.94 -60.25
CA GLN A 1076 74.54 19.18 -61.53
C GLN A 1076 73.06 18.75 -61.46
N GLU A 1077 72.20 19.58 -60.88
CA GLU A 1077 70.78 19.68 -61.27
C GLU A 1077 70.10 20.88 -60.60
N GLN A 1078 70.60 22.08 -60.91
CA GLN A 1078 69.82 23.32 -60.81
C GLN A 1078 70.23 24.26 -61.95
N LYS A 1079 69.42 24.29 -63.01
CA LYS A 1079 69.17 25.46 -63.86
C LYS A 1079 68.12 25.11 -64.91
N LYS A 1080 66.86 25.51 -64.66
CA LYS A 1080 66.07 26.41 -65.50
C LYS A 1080 64.58 26.34 -65.11
N ASP A 1081 64.17 27.38 -64.41
CA ASP A 1081 62.84 28.03 -64.50
C ASP A 1081 62.79 28.82 -65.84
N PRO A 1082 61.68 29.44 -66.34
CA PRO A 1082 60.45 29.79 -65.61
C PRO A 1082 59.11 29.83 -66.40
N GLN A 1083 58.06 30.31 -65.71
CA GLN A 1083 56.91 31.14 -66.15
C GLN A 1083 55.49 30.52 -66.36
N ASN A 1084 54.66 30.75 -65.32
CA ASN A 1084 53.22 31.09 -65.22
C ASN A 1084 52.64 32.02 -66.34
N PRO A 1085 51.33 32.39 -66.36
CA PRO A 1085 50.02 31.76 -66.03
C PRO A 1085 48.97 32.11 -67.18
N PRO A 1086 47.63 32.40 -67.04
CA PRO A 1086 46.62 32.21 -65.97
C PRO A 1086 45.18 31.77 -66.41
N HIS A 1087 44.31 31.57 -65.40
CA HIS A 1087 42.86 31.86 -65.31
C HIS A 1087 41.75 31.01 -65.99
N LYS A 1088 40.83 30.47 -65.15
CA LYS A 1088 39.34 30.61 -65.11
C LYS A 1088 38.69 29.30 -64.59
N ASN A 1089 38.04 29.27 -63.42
CA ASN A 1089 36.68 29.71 -63.03
C ASN A 1089 35.63 28.56 -62.97
N LEU A 1090 35.00 28.48 -61.80
CA LEU A 1090 33.56 28.30 -61.51
C LEU A 1090 32.79 27.03 -61.91
N ASN A 1091 32.27 26.36 -60.86
CA ASN A 1091 30.90 25.84 -60.63
C ASN A 1091 30.98 24.49 -59.88
N GLY A 1092 30.18 24.17 -58.87
CA GLY A 1092 28.98 24.78 -58.32
C GLY A 1092 28.58 24.00 -57.05
N ALA A 1093 27.62 24.56 -56.32
CA ALA A 1093 27.26 24.21 -54.96
C ALA A 1093 26.05 23.24 -54.85
N LYS A 1094 25.94 22.59 -53.68
CA LYS A 1094 24.72 22.19 -52.93
C LYS A 1094 23.79 21.11 -53.52
N ARG A 1095 23.56 20.04 -52.74
CA ARG A 1095 22.43 19.96 -51.77
C ARG A 1095 22.56 18.77 -50.81
N LYS A 1096 22.37 19.06 -49.52
CA LYS A 1096 22.02 18.16 -48.41
C LYS A 1096 20.50 18.01 -48.34
N ASN A 1097 20.03 16.87 -47.83
CA ASN A 1097 18.90 16.68 -46.90
C ASN A 1097 19.32 15.47 -46.00
N HIS A 1098 19.60 15.62 -44.69
CA HIS A 1098 18.66 15.55 -43.54
C HIS A 1098 17.80 14.27 -43.56
N TYR A 1099 17.75 13.39 -42.54
CA TYR A 1099 17.62 13.58 -41.08
C TYR A 1099 17.97 12.28 -40.31
N ASN A 1100 18.46 12.42 -39.05
CA ASN A 1100 18.49 11.51 -37.86
C ASN A 1100 18.77 10.00 -38.02
N ARG A 1101 19.63 9.38 -37.21
CA ARG A 1101 19.71 9.39 -35.74
C ARG A 1101 21.11 9.04 -35.25
#